data_AF-A0A820V9I6-F1
#
_entry.id   AF-A0A820V9I6-F1
#
_cell.length_a   1.000
_cell.length_b   1.000
_cell.length_c   1.000
_cell.angle_alpha   90.00
_cell.angle_beta   90.00
_cell.angle_gamma   90.00
#
_symmetry.space_group_name_H-M   'P 1'
#
loop_
_entity.id
_entity.type
_entity.pdbx_description
1 polymer ?
#
loop_
_entity_poly.entity_id
_entity_poly.type
_entity_poly.pdbx_seq_one_letter_code
_entity_poly.pdbx_strand_id
1 'polypeptide(L)'
;MPDSTGTCPIVYPKQLPETHTPDTQSPEGVCPERDVSISSTWDCLSCTYINISDLAVCAMGNTQRTHQSTMPAHMVEPGQQNNDLKPMPAVDPFPVVKPPAIKIGKLYENPESIAKTIGLERKEEASIYICDLPADVGDTQLEQMIRQRLKSFYNIHVLKLKFYSRIEIAIAWVPSEAEKYQLLEIEETILTDHPAKPRISFVKELELVSYLAFDSTEKFTGSENEIASLWESRYKSSQKPRCEQVSMLFPNIFKIISSSIDELLAAEASGPFVFNRRFAKIYLRAECSFFENLPQDITTDHISKVVTAQIGKQQDKGSLYIQYNQEASCAIVLAAKNYHKWANVSYIVYKDQVYNKKTELTFRVVLNPIPRSISIELIVKHPIFKNAVTNYKVIGDHAIVHLQDKSVYDACLTHQGLIVQNHQICIDPYTVIVDNPENSEINARTWYETKMQGLKPDIMQFVVNPNHEIFKYKWNPQIWLDHFTSVSGINNRESDTKRRLLRNTAMLNSIGIVRKKIYTLGDGKNKKEIKLSTKPIYTVIYTHKSKLTLQRVTNTPISSPLSLTEVKVVEDDCLYVYATLTAEGYRPVLLNMANAETSGGGYRHGAAAQEENLFRRSDIYLSLDAELDDTHRTKRYWCTNDAKEKLLEANDKIYPIQEFGAIYISGITVFRDVEDKGYALLEDPLYNVNVIALPAYQQPELKHNNEVLLTGKYAAGTRKKIENFFAIAHKHGHDSLILSAFGCGAFKNPPFHIALLFKSVIEQYAGYFKTIYFAIIDDHNTGNRLNRNGNYKPFKDILDGLNVPASSKQLDVNMATGPFRVIGKDHVKMTIGEVSIFGLNPCQYGAECNDLDDEQHCRSYSHPPLCHQSDSCDQVKKDEVHKNFFIHRTKCQYGGQCKQIKDEKHLRQYDHPEYCPQASGCTDMSKTHLKNFCHLPLCKDGGPNKCALFRKSDLEHCRSFRHCNPICPFGGNCVQYHVEDHFKNHSHPFKTPCPRTPFSCQYHVEFLQAKEEPAATFRKVVEDHCSEFSHVCPFGRECTDTTKHHASVSIHIARIVCPQLDQCSMITDEEHLNSFSHPGVHDIRYLCKYPRFKCRDRSNNKHMKRYRHT
;
A
#
# COMPACT_ATOMS: atom_id res chain seq x y z
N MET A 1 57.05 -6.34 -1.10
CA MET A 1 57.87 -6.75 -2.27
C MET A 1 56.99 -7.58 -3.19
N PRO A 2 57.16 -7.52 -4.52
CA PRO A 2 57.50 -6.34 -5.36
C PRO A 2 56.50 -6.23 -6.57
N ASP A 3 56.46 -5.22 -7.45
CA ASP A 3 57.07 -3.88 -7.49
C ASP A 3 55.98 -2.88 -8.01
N SER A 4 56.02 -2.00 -9.05
CA SER A 4 57.00 -1.37 -9.97
C SER A 4 56.33 -0.13 -10.57
N THR A 5 56.96 1.01 -10.88
CA THR A 5 58.28 1.59 -10.49
C THR A 5 58.27 3.09 -10.85
N GLY A 6 58.67 3.98 -9.93
CA GLY A 6 58.92 5.40 -10.22
C GLY A 6 57.69 6.33 -10.35
N THR A 7 57.85 7.63 -10.63
CA THR A 7 59.12 8.39 -10.72
C THR A 7 59.00 9.89 -10.36
N CYS A 8 59.99 10.34 -9.58
CA CYS A 8 60.65 11.65 -9.39
C CYS A 8 60.43 12.85 -10.36
N PRO A 9 60.86 14.09 -9.97
CA PRO A 9 60.97 14.76 -8.64
C PRO A 9 60.60 16.30 -8.71
N ILE A 10 60.87 17.25 -7.79
CA ILE A 10 61.41 17.26 -6.40
C ILE A 10 60.33 17.88 -5.44
N VAL A 11 60.38 18.99 -4.66
CA VAL A 11 61.36 20.02 -4.19
C VAL A 11 60.89 20.58 -2.81
N TYR A 12 61.72 21.34 -2.07
CA TYR A 12 61.42 21.96 -0.75
C TYR A 12 62.19 23.30 -0.53
N PRO A 13 61.83 24.18 0.45
CA PRO A 13 62.53 24.16 1.77
C PRO A 13 61.81 24.75 3.05
N LYS A 14 61.98 24.05 4.20
CA LYS A 14 62.20 24.59 5.60
C LYS A 14 61.06 25.38 6.32
N GLN A 15 61.02 25.54 7.66
CA GLN A 15 61.94 25.21 8.79
C GLN A 15 61.21 24.88 10.14
N LEU A 16 61.96 24.56 11.21
CA LEU A 16 61.54 24.17 12.60
C LEU A 16 61.94 25.30 13.64
N PRO A 17 62.05 25.14 15.00
CA PRO A 17 61.69 24.08 15.99
C PRO A 17 61.07 24.64 17.35
N GLU A 18 61.26 23.92 18.48
CA GLU A 18 61.37 24.40 19.91
C GLU A 18 60.08 24.70 20.76
N THR A 19 60.06 24.69 22.12
CA THR A 19 60.46 23.68 23.17
C THR A 19 59.92 24.08 24.58
N HIS A 20 60.08 23.20 25.59
CA HIS A 20 60.13 23.45 27.06
C HIS A 20 58.85 23.64 27.91
N THR A 21 58.84 22.91 29.05
CA THR A 21 58.12 23.14 30.32
C THR A 21 58.97 24.07 31.23
N PRO A 22 58.44 24.72 32.31
CA PRO A 22 58.19 24.06 33.61
C PRO A 22 57.13 24.72 34.55
N ASP A 23 57.12 24.28 35.83
CA ASP A 23 56.75 25.00 37.08
C ASP A 23 55.29 25.46 37.32
N THR A 24 54.48 24.73 38.10
CA THR A 24 54.37 24.63 39.58
C THR A 24 53.57 25.74 40.27
N GLN A 25 52.48 25.37 40.96
CA GLN A 25 52.29 25.67 42.39
C GLN A 25 51.08 24.91 42.99
N SER A 26 51.37 24.09 44.00
CA SER A 26 50.44 23.63 45.05
C SER A 26 50.94 24.17 46.39
N PRO A 27 50.06 24.40 47.37
CA PRO A 27 50.15 23.67 48.65
C PRO A 27 48.82 22.95 49.01
N GLU A 28 48.85 21.72 49.57
CA GLU A 28 48.69 21.40 51.02
C GLU A 28 47.29 21.72 51.60
N GLY A 29 46.54 20.83 52.26
CA GLY A 29 46.68 19.39 52.60
C GLY A 29 45.28 18.81 52.97
N VAL A 30 45.03 17.86 53.89
CA VAL A 30 45.82 17.00 54.81
C VAL A 30 45.00 15.69 55.06
N CYS A 31 45.59 14.64 55.65
CA CYS A 31 44.95 13.37 56.09
C CYS A 31 44.28 13.52 57.50
N PRO A 32 43.66 12.48 58.16
CA PRO A 32 43.61 11.03 57.84
C PRO A 32 42.25 10.29 58.12
N GLU A 33 42.28 8.95 58.10
CA GLU A 33 41.38 7.98 58.78
C GLU A 33 39.88 7.91 58.37
N ARG A 34 39.09 6.88 58.75
CA ARG A 34 39.20 5.39 58.60
C ARG A 34 37.84 4.77 59.01
N ASP A 35 37.61 3.49 58.67
CA ASP A 35 36.62 2.56 59.29
C ASP A 35 35.09 2.86 59.06
N VAL A 36 34.14 1.89 59.03
CA VAL A 36 34.17 0.40 58.90
C VAL A 36 32.80 -0.17 58.45
N SER A 37 32.76 -1.19 57.56
CA SER A 37 31.64 -2.14 57.30
C SER A 37 30.29 -1.56 56.75
N ILE A 38 29.23 -2.31 56.32
CA ILE A 38 28.80 -3.73 56.48
C ILE A 38 28.37 -4.36 55.11
N SER A 39 28.25 -5.70 55.07
CA SER A 39 27.75 -6.60 54.01
C SER A 39 26.21 -6.50 53.76
N SER A 40 25.49 -7.36 53.01
CA SER A 40 25.79 -8.64 52.33
C SER A 40 24.76 -8.96 51.20
N THR A 41 25.21 -9.83 50.30
CA THR A 41 24.53 -10.68 49.29
C THR A 41 23.18 -11.33 49.62
N TRP A 42 22.37 -11.51 48.55
CA TRP A 42 21.26 -12.49 48.33
C TRP A 42 19.93 -12.17 49.06
N ASP A 43 18.74 -12.67 48.68
CA ASP A 43 18.40 -13.90 47.92
C ASP A 43 17.13 -13.77 47.01
N CYS A 44 16.62 -14.89 46.49
CA CYS A 44 15.58 -15.00 45.44
C CYS A 44 14.23 -15.61 45.90
N LEU A 45 13.22 -15.58 45.02
CA LEU A 45 11.98 -16.39 45.00
C LEU A 45 10.99 -16.33 46.18
N SER A 46 9.72 -16.04 45.88
CA SER A 46 8.60 -17.02 45.98
C SER A 46 7.21 -16.40 45.72
N CYS A 47 6.21 -17.25 45.47
CA CYS A 47 4.80 -16.86 45.28
C CYS A 47 3.97 -17.25 46.50
N THR A 48 2.87 -16.53 46.78
CA THR A 48 1.53 -17.15 46.97
C THR A 48 0.40 -16.10 47.05
N TYR A 49 -0.84 -16.57 46.92
CA TYR A 49 -2.09 -15.82 47.11
C TYR A 49 -2.36 -15.51 48.60
N ILE A 50 -3.16 -14.47 48.86
CA ILE A 50 -4.43 -14.59 49.62
C ILE A 50 -5.32 -13.36 49.33
N ASN A 51 -6.59 -13.40 49.75
CA ASN A 51 -7.73 -12.57 49.31
C ASN A 51 -8.45 -11.94 50.54
N ILE A 52 -9.58 -11.25 50.31
CA ILE A 52 -10.70 -10.90 51.22
C ILE A 52 -10.77 -9.42 51.68
N SER A 53 -11.72 -8.71 51.04
CA SER A 53 -12.74 -7.71 51.52
C SER A 53 -12.32 -6.52 52.44
N ASP A 54 -13.06 -5.40 52.54
CA ASP A 54 -14.49 -5.22 52.86
C ASP A 54 -15.14 -3.90 52.33
N LEU A 55 -16.48 -3.92 52.20
CA LEU A 55 -17.53 -2.91 52.56
C LEU A 55 -17.28 -1.38 52.36
N ALA A 56 -18.24 -0.46 52.17
CA ALA A 56 -19.72 -0.38 52.21
C ALA A 56 -20.18 0.97 51.56
N VAL A 57 -21.43 1.44 51.42
CA VAL A 57 -22.82 0.91 51.26
C VAL A 57 -23.77 2.13 51.00
N CYS A 58 -24.93 1.95 50.33
CA CYS A 58 -26.08 2.91 50.19
C CYS A 58 -25.87 4.21 49.36
N ALA A 59 -26.92 4.90 48.82
CA ALA A 59 -28.35 4.57 48.66
C ALA A 59 -29.11 5.44 47.60
N MET A 60 -30.04 4.79 46.87
CA MET A 60 -31.46 5.13 46.53
C MET A 60 -31.93 6.50 45.97
N GLY A 61 -32.90 6.43 45.03
CA GLY A 61 -33.75 7.52 44.49
C GLY A 61 -34.00 7.37 42.97
N ASN A 62 -35.09 6.82 42.40
CA ASN A 62 -36.54 7.16 42.44
C ASN A 62 -36.85 8.63 42.03
N THR A 63 -37.79 8.97 41.12
CA THR A 63 -38.83 8.16 40.41
C THR A 63 -39.45 8.87 39.16
N GLN A 64 -39.82 8.09 38.13
CA GLN A 64 -41.01 8.18 37.21
C GLN A 64 -41.55 9.49 36.54
N ARG A 65 -42.02 9.33 35.27
CA ARG A 65 -43.06 10.12 34.50
C ARG A 65 -42.66 11.51 33.93
N THR A 66 -43.21 12.11 32.84
CA THR A 66 -44.30 11.76 31.86
C THR A 66 -44.24 12.57 30.51
N HIS A 67 -44.99 12.10 29.49
CA HIS A 67 -45.64 12.79 28.32
C HIS A 67 -44.93 13.70 27.26
N GLN A 68 -44.88 13.19 26.01
CA GLN A 68 -45.40 13.71 24.70
C GLN A 68 -45.53 15.21 24.30
N SER A 69 -45.12 15.49 23.03
CA SER A 69 -45.69 16.42 22.01
C SER A 69 -45.52 17.96 22.20
N THR A 70 -45.37 18.82 21.17
CA THR A 70 -46.23 19.04 19.96
C THR A 70 -45.56 19.69 18.70
N MET A 71 -46.37 19.84 17.61
CA MET A 71 -46.24 20.50 16.27
C MET A 71 -46.15 22.06 16.30
N PRO A 72 -45.82 22.84 15.21
CA PRO A 72 -46.42 22.94 13.83
C PRO A 72 -45.39 23.01 12.63
N ALA A 73 -45.66 22.87 11.31
CA ALA A 73 -46.78 23.11 10.34
C ALA A 73 -46.83 24.56 9.72
N HIS A 74 -47.17 24.86 8.43
CA HIS A 74 -47.69 24.11 7.25
C HIS A 74 -47.57 24.90 5.88
N MET A 75 -48.25 24.47 4.78
CA MET A 75 -48.54 25.16 3.46
C MET A 75 -47.46 25.24 2.33
N VAL A 76 -47.72 25.33 0.99
CA VAL A 76 -48.87 25.09 0.04
C VAL A 76 -48.36 24.94 -1.45
N GLU A 77 -49.17 24.41 -2.37
CA GLU A 77 -48.94 24.13 -3.83
C GLU A 77 -49.24 25.33 -4.80
N PRO A 78 -49.55 25.25 -6.15
CA PRO A 78 -49.52 24.17 -7.18
C PRO A 78 -49.01 24.53 -8.62
N GLY A 79 -48.97 23.55 -9.56
CA GLY A 79 -48.78 23.81 -11.01
C GLY A 79 -48.72 22.59 -11.97
N GLN A 80 -49.70 22.49 -12.89
CA GLN A 80 -50.01 21.43 -13.90
C GLN A 80 -48.94 21.25 -15.04
N GLN A 81 -48.99 20.31 -16.01
CA GLN A 81 -50.10 19.57 -16.66
C GLN A 81 -49.82 18.09 -17.00
N ASN A 82 -50.94 17.35 -16.98
CA ASN A 82 -51.43 16.14 -17.68
C ASN A 82 -50.60 15.49 -18.83
N ASN A 83 -50.82 14.21 -19.23
CA ASN A 83 -51.93 13.28 -18.94
C ASN A 83 -51.39 11.82 -18.68
N ASP A 84 -51.89 10.64 -19.11
CA ASP A 84 -52.99 10.21 -20.00
C ASP A 84 -53.62 8.84 -19.58
N LEU A 85 -54.16 8.04 -20.51
CA LEU A 85 -55.24 7.07 -20.32
C LEU A 85 -55.10 5.76 -21.15
N LYS A 86 -56.00 4.75 -21.06
CA LYS A 86 -56.41 3.81 -19.96
C LYS A 86 -57.27 2.67 -20.61
N PRO A 87 -57.88 1.62 -19.95
CA PRO A 87 -58.57 1.58 -18.64
C PRO A 87 -58.32 0.31 -17.75
N MET A 88 -59.17 0.08 -16.72
CA MET A 88 -59.13 -0.99 -15.67
C MET A 88 -60.52 -1.68 -15.51
N PRO A 89 -60.74 -2.64 -14.57
CA PRO A 89 -60.95 -2.43 -13.10
C PRO A 89 -60.04 -3.34 -12.19
N ALA A 90 -59.76 -3.16 -10.88
CA ALA A 90 -60.47 -2.63 -9.67
C ALA A 90 -61.38 -3.69 -8.95
N VAL A 91 -61.63 -3.75 -7.62
CA VAL A 91 -61.64 -2.77 -6.48
C VAL A 91 -61.33 -3.41 -5.08
N ASP A 92 -60.50 -2.75 -4.25
CA ASP A 92 -60.34 -2.64 -2.75
C ASP A 92 -60.50 -3.78 -1.66
N PRO A 93 -59.98 -3.58 -0.41
CA PRO A 93 -59.90 -4.57 0.69
C PRO A 93 -60.68 -4.22 2.00
N PHE A 94 -60.69 -5.11 3.03
CA PHE A 94 -60.66 -4.80 4.49
C PHE A 94 -60.54 -6.08 5.39
N PRO A 95 -60.52 -6.06 6.76
CA PRO A 95 -59.82 -7.07 7.58
C PRO A 95 -60.75 -7.99 8.43
N VAL A 96 -60.16 -8.87 9.25
CA VAL A 96 -60.88 -9.77 10.18
C VAL A 96 -60.40 -9.57 11.63
N VAL A 97 -61.36 -9.64 12.59
CA VAL A 97 -61.14 -9.52 14.04
C VAL A 97 -61.79 -10.72 14.77
N LYS A 98 -61.25 -11.06 15.95
CA LYS A 98 -61.73 -12.05 16.96
C LYS A 98 -63.23 -11.81 17.34
N PRO A 99 -63.98 -12.74 17.99
CA PRO A 99 -63.59 -13.69 19.07
C PRO A 99 -64.43 -15.03 19.02
N PRO A 100 -64.88 -15.71 20.11
CA PRO A 100 -64.42 -15.85 21.51
C PRO A 100 -64.15 -17.35 21.91
N ALA A 101 -64.10 -17.66 23.22
CA ALA A 101 -64.03 -19.02 23.78
C ALA A 101 -65.33 -19.39 24.53
N ILE A 102 -65.58 -20.68 24.86
CA ILE A 102 -66.27 -21.13 26.11
C ILE A 102 -66.32 -22.67 26.34
N LYS A 103 -65.99 -23.06 27.59
CA LYS A 103 -66.38 -24.21 28.47
C LYS A 103 -66.51 -25.69 27.98
N ILE A 104 -66.14 -26.54 28.94
CA ILE A 104 -66.32 -28.01 29.05
C ILE A 104 -67.74 -28.37 29.54
N GLY A 105 -68.30 -29.53 29.15
CA GLY A 105 -69.17 -30.29 30.07
C GLY A 105 -70.20 -31.27 29.49
N LYS A 106 -70.01 -32.57 29.82
CA LYS A 106 -71.04 -33.64 29.96
C LYS A 106 -71.75 -34.09 28.65
N LEU A 107 -72.28 -35.32 28.54
CA LEU A 107 -72.40 -36.48 29.46
C LEU A 107 -72.26 -37.81 28.67
N TYR A 108 -72.46 -38.93 29.37
CA TYR A 108 -72.45 -40.32 28.89
C TYR A 108 -73.63 -40.57 27.90
N GLU A 109 -73.75 -41.65 27.10
CA GLU A 109 -73.48 -43.06 27.43
C GLU A 109 -73.34 -44.02 26.22
N ASN A 110 -72.82 -45.22 26.51
CA ASN A 110 -72.53 -46.43 25.70
C ASN A 110 -72.90 -46.53 24.18
N PRO A 111 -71.90 -46.70 23.26
CA PRO A 111 -72.11 -47.02 21.83
C PRO A 111 -71.98 -48.51 21.42
N GLU A 112 -71.92 -49.48 22.35
CA GLU A 112 -71.78 -50.93 22.04
C GLU A 112 -72.89 -51.51 21.14
N SER A 113 -74.04 -50.83 21.02
CA SER A 113 -75.17 -51.24 20.17
C SER A 113 -75.00 -50.91 18.68
N ILE A 114 -74.06 -50.05 18.29
CA ILE A 114 -73.95 -49.53 16.91
C ILE A 114 -72.88 -50.26 16.08
N ALA A 115 -71.88 -50.87 16.73
CA ALA A 115 -70.72 -51.49 16.07
C ALA A 115 -71.01 -52.79 15.27
N LYS A 116 -72.27 -53.24 15.20
CA LYS A 116 -72.66 -54.51 14.55
C LYS A 116 -73.36 -54.37 13.18
N THR A 117 -73.60 -53.13 12.72
CA THR A 117 -74.43 -52.87 11.53
C THR A 117 -73.68 -52.18 10.38
N ILE A 118 -72.44 -51.72 10.61
CA ILE A 118 -71.60 -51.09 9.59
C ILE A 118 -70.24 -51.78 9.60
N GLY A 119 -69.83 -52.33 8.45
CA GLY A 119 -68.55 -52.99 8.29
C GLY A 119 -67.40 -51.98 8.36
N LEU A 120 -66.65 -51.99 9.47
CA LEU A 120 -65.41 -51.23 9.59
C LEU A 120 -64.28 -51.98 8.89
N GLU A 121 -63.72 -51.34 7.87
CA GLU A 121 -62.51 -51.80 7.19
C GLU A 121 -61.33 -51.87 8.19
N ARG A 122 -60.41 -52.80 7.96
CA ARG A 122 -59.16 -52.83 8.73
C ARG A 122 -58.37 -51.57 8.41
N LYS A 123 -58.07 -50.75 9.43
CA LYS A 123 -57.00 -49.75 9.31
C LYS A 123 -55.69 -50.47 8.98
N GLU A 124 -54.99 -49.99 7.96
CA GLU A 124 -53.70 -50.55 7.56
C GLU A 124 -52.63 -50.13 8.57
N GLU A 125 -52.17 -51.08 9.40
CA GLU A 125 -51.08 -50.85 10.37
C GLU A 125 -49.75 -50.67 9.64
N ALA A 126 -49.33 -49.43 9.47
CA ALA A 126 -48.07 -49.07 8.84
C ALA A 126 -46.90 -49.27 9.82
N SER A 127 -45.79 -49.86 9.36
CA SER A 127 -44.59 -50.08 10.18
C SER A 127 -43.39 -49.25 9.71
N ILE A 128 -42.53 -48.87 10.66
CA ILE A 128 -41.34 -48.06 10.46
C ILE A 128 -40.24 -48.49 11.43
N TYR A 129 -38.98 -48.39 11.01
CA TYR A 129 -37.82 -48.71 11.85
C TYR A 129 -37.33 -47.45 12.56
N ILE A 130 -36.95 -47.61 13.83
CA ILE A 130 -36.24 -46.61 14.64
C ILE A 130 -34.80 -47.10 14.80
N CYS A 131 -33.84 -46.26 14.43
CA CYS A 131 -32.40 -46.50 14.59
C CYS A 131 -31.79 -45.63 15.70
N ASP A 132 -30.57 -46.00 16.08
CA ASP A 132 -29.68 -45.22 16.96
C ASP A 132 -30.18 -45.11 18.41
N LEU A 133 -30.93 -46.12 18.87
CA LEU A 133 -31.38 -46.20 20.25
C LEU A 133 -30.21 -46.19 21.24
N PRO A 134 -30.29 -45.47 22.38
CA PRO A 134 -29.25 -45.47 23.38
C PRO A 134 -29.25 -46.78 24.17
N ALA A 135 -28.27 -47.64 23.91
CA ALA A 135 -28.09 -48.96 24.54
C ALA A 135 -27.88 -48.93 26.07
N ASP A 136 -27.72 -47.75 26.67
CA ASP A 136 -27.64 -47.48 28.10
C ASP A 136 -29.01 -47.26 28.78
N VAL A 137 -30.10 -47.15 28.01
CA VAL A 137 -31.47 -46.94 28.51
C VAL A 137 -32.31 -48.20 28.30
N GLY A 138 -33.06 -48.62 29.34
CA GLY A 138 -33.87 -49.83 29.27
C GLY A 138 -35.12 -49.69 28.40
N ASP A 139 -35.48 -50.75 27.67
CA ASP A 139 -36.58 -50.80 26.70
C ASP A 139 -37.90 -50.18 27.21
N THR A 140 -38.29 -50.42 28.47
CA THR A 140 -39.51 -49.84 29.07
C THR A 140 -39.47 -48.32 29.22
N GLN A 141 -38.29 -47.76 29.53
CA GLN A 141 -38.09 -46.31 29.58
C GLN A 141 -38.12 -45.72 28.18
N LEU A 142 -37.45 -46.36 27.21
CA LEU A 142 -37.49 -45.96 25.79
C LEU A 142 -38.92 -45.98 25.24
N GLU A 143 -39.71 -47.01 25.54
CA GLU A 143 -41.12 -47.08 25.14
C GLU A 143 -41.93 -45.90 25.69
N GLN A 144 -41.80 -45.60 26.98
CA GLN A 144 -42.52 -44.49 27.61
C GLN A 144 -42.10 -43.14 27.01
N MET A 145 -40.80 -42.91 26.84
CA MET A 145 -40.24 -41.66 26.29
C MET A 145 -40.67 -41.42 24.85
N ILE A 146 -40.53 -42.42 23.97
CA ILE A 146 -40.90 -42.32 22.55
C ILE A 146 -42.41 -42.09 22.41
N ARG A 147 -43.25 -42.87 23.11
CA ARG A 147 -44.71 -42.71 23.07
C ARG A 147 -45.16 -41.35 23.61
N GLN A 148 -44.57 -40.88 24.70
CA GLN A 148 -44.90 -39.57 25.28
C GLN A 148 -44.50 -38.43 24.34
N ARG A 149 -43.28 -38.44 23.78
CA ARG A 149 -42.81 -37.35 22.91
C ARG A 149 -43.62 -37.27 21.60
N LEU A 150 -43.85 -38.40 20.93
CA LEU A 150 -44.61 -38.45 19.68
C LEU A 150 -46.06 -37.95 19.87
N LYS A 151 -46.72 -38.37 20.96
CA LYS A 151 -48.07 -37.90 21.29
C LYS A 151 -48.10 -36.41 21.67
N SER A 152 -47.15 -35.93 22.48
CA SER A 152 -47.17 -34.56 23.02
C SER A 152 -46.70 -33.47 22.05
N PHE A 153 -45.79 -33.78 21.11
CA PHE A 153 -45.21 -32.78 20.20
C PHE A 153 -45.71 -32.91 18.76
N TYR A 154 -46.02 -34.12 18.30
CA TYR A 154 -46.40 -34.40 16.91
C TYR A 154 -47.84 -34.92 16.78
N ASN A 155 -48.52 -35.19 17.90
CA ASN A 155 -49.85 -35.81 17.96
C ASN A 155 -49.93 -37.21 17.28
N ILE A 156 -48.79 -37.87 17.06
CA ILE A 156 -48.70 -39.18 16.42
C ILE A 156 -48.96 -40.28 17.44
N HIS A 157 -49.86 -41.20 17.12
CA HIS A 157 -50.21 -42.32 17.98
C HIS A 157 -49.45 -43.59 17.57
N VAL A 158 -48.46 -44.00 18.36
CA VAL A 158 -47.84 -45.32 18.15
C VAL A 158 -48.75 -46.41 18.71
N LEU A 159 -49.12 -47.40 17.90
CA LEU A 159 -49.88 -48.58 18.34
C LEU A 159 -48.97 -49.48 19.19
N LYS A 160 -47.88 -49.95 18.57
CA LYS A 160 -46.98 -50.96 19.11
C LYS A 160 -45.53 -50.54 18.92
N LEU A 161 -44.67 -50.94 19.84
CA LEU A 161 -43.21 -50.92 19.70
C LEU A 161 -42.67 -52.33 19.94
N LYS A 162 -41.58 -52.69 19.26
CA LYS A 162 -40.76 -53.88 19.58
C LYS A 162 -39.30 -53.44 19.54
N PHE A 163 -38.62 -53.57 20.67
CA PHE A 163 -37.23 -53.17 20.84
C PHE A 163 -36.27 -54.31 20.55
N TYR A 164 -35.11 -53.95 20.02
CA TYR A 164 -33.94 -54.80 19.78
C TYR A 164 -32.70 -54.02 20.24
N SER A 165 -32.70 -53.59 21.50
CA SER A 165 -31.75 -52.62 22.08
C SER A 165 -30.27 -53.02 21.91
N ARG A 166 -29.96 -54.32 21.87
CA ARG A 166 -28.60 -54.83 21.61
C ARG A 166 -28.00 -54.44 20.24
N ILE A 167 -28.84 -54.24 19.23
CA ILE A 167 -28.46 -53.81 17.87
C ILE A 167 -28.89 -52.37 17.55
N GLU A 168 -29.22 -51.60 18.59
CA GLU A 168 -29.64 -50.18 18.55
C GLU A 168 -30.85 -49.91 17.61
N ILE A 169 -31.84 -50.83 17.56
CA ILE A 169 -33.05 -50.77 16.71
C ILE A 169 -34.36 -50.95 17.49
N ALA A 170 -35.45 -50.31 17.06
CA ALA A 170 -36.83 -50.77 17.32
C ALA A 170 -37.66 -50.76 16.03
N ILE A 171 -38.81 -51.45 16.06
CA ILE A 171 -39.89 -51.30 15.08
C ILE A 171 -41.06 -50.61 15.78
N ALA A 172 -41.61 -49.57 15.15
CA ALA A 172 -42.87 -48.94 15.54
C ALA A 172 -43.97 -49.28 14.53
N TRP A 173 -45.19 -49.45 15.02
CA TRP A 173 -46.40 -49.57 14.20
C TRP A 173 -47.33 -48.38 14.49
N VAL A 174 -47.84 -47.74 13.44
CA VAL A 174 -48.73 -46.56 13.49
C VAL A 174 -50.04 -46.82 12.73
N PRO A 175 -51.15 -46.12 13.06
CA PRO A 175 -52.48 -46.35 12.49
C PRO A 175 -52.65 -46.08 10.99
N SER A 176 -51.66 -45.46 10.32
CA SER A 176 -51.74 -45.10 8.90
C SER A 176 -50.36 -44.88 8.27
N GLU A 177 -50.25 -45.09 6.95
CA GLU A 177 -49.05 -44.69 6.19
C GLU A 177 -48.81 -43.16 6.25
N ALA A 178 -49.85 -42.34 6.46
CA ALA A 178 -49.70 -40.89 6.61
C ALA A 178 -48.90 -40.51 7.86
N GLU A 179 -49.17 -41.14 9.01
CA GLU A 179 -48.37 -40.97 10.23
C GLU A 179 -46.94 -41.48 10.06
N LYS A 180 -46.74 -42.52 9.25
CA LYS A 180 -45.40 -43.04 8.90
C LYS A 180 -44.60 -42.08 8.01
N TYR A 181 -45.22 -41.42 7.03
CA TYR A 181 -44.56 -40.35 6.28
C TYR A 181 -44.23 -39.14 7.18
N GLN A 182 -45.15 -38.75 8.07
CA GLN A 182 -44.85 -37.71 9.07
C GLN A 182 -43.65 -38.07 9.97
N LEU A 183 -43.47 -39.34 10.35
CA LEU A 183 -42.27 -39.79 11.09
C LEU A 183 -40.98 -39.72 10.26
N LEU A 184 -41.05 -39.92 8.94
CA LEU A 184 -39.90 -39.79 8.03
C LEU A 184 -39.52 -38.31 7.78
N GLU A 185 -40.46 -37.38 7.95
CA GLU A 185 -40.24 -35.92 7.81
C GLU A 185 -39.68 -35.25 9.09
N ILE A 186 -39.49 -35.98 10.20
CA ILE A 186 -38.87 -35.46 11.42
C ILE A 186 -37.35 -35.40 11.24
N GLU A 187 -36.84 -34.28 10.70
CA GLU A 187 -35.41 -34.13 10.38
C GLU A 187 -34.47 -34.28 11.59
N GLU A 188 -34.89 -34.01 12.84
CA GLU A 188 -34.20 -34.49 14.05
C GLU A 188 -34.95 -34.27 15.39
N THR A 189 -34.44 -34.92 16.45
CA THR A 189 -34.75 -34.70 17.89
C THR A 189 -36.15 -35.04 18.43
N ILE A 190 -36.46 -36.34 18.52
CA ILE A 190 -37.11 -36.84 19.74
C ILE A 190 -36.08 -36.79 20.86
N LEU A 191 -36.12 -35.72 21.67
CA LEU A 191 -35.30 -35.61 22.87
C LEU A 191 -35.75 -36.63 23.92
N THR A 192 -34.89 -37.62 24.16
CA THR A 192 -34.73 -38.19 25.50
C THR A 192 -34.04 -37.15 26.38
N ASP A 193 -34.45 -37.00 27.63
CA ASP A 193 -33.83 -36.04 28.57
C ASP A 193 -32.46 -36.53 29.12
N HIS A 194 -31.70 -37.29 28.32
CA HIS A 194 -30.44 -37.92 28.70
C HIS A 194 -29.24 -37.22 28.01
N PRO A 195 -28.29 -36.62 28.76
CA PRO A 195 -27.31 -35.69 28.20
C PRO A 195 -26.18 -36.33 27.34
N ALA A 196 -26.22 -37.64 27.08
CA ALA A 196 -25.15 -38.38 26.40
C ALA A 196 -25.46 -38.82 24.94
N LYS A 197 -26.73 -38.97 24.56
CA LYS A 197 -27.19 -39.43 23.22
C LYS A 197 -28.57 -38.83 22.88
N PRO A 198 -28.67 -37.76 22.07
CA PRO A 198 -29.93 -37.03 21.84
C PRO A 198 -30.62 -37.27 20.47
N ARG A 199 -30.15 -38.22 19.64
CA ARG A 199 -30.65 -38.45 18.27
C ARG A 199 -31.07 -39.91 18.08
N ILE A 200 -32.32 -40.11 17.68
CA ILE A 200 -32.85 -41.35 17.10
C ILE A 200 -33.42 -41.05 15.72
N SER A 201 -33.31 -41.99 14.79
CA SER A 201 -33.59 -41.79 13.36
C SER A 201 -34.71 -42.71 12.87
N PHE A 202 -35.62 -42.21 12.03
CA PHE A 202 -36.70 -43.01 11.44
C PHE A 202 -36.37 -43.43 10.01
N VAL A 203 -36.51 -44.72 9.68
CA VAL A 203 -36.28 -45.23 8.30
C VAL A 203 -37.38 -46.19 7.86
N LYS A 204 -37.75 -46.10 6.57
CA LYS A 204 -38.82 -46.92 5.96
C LYS A 204 -38.40 -48.39 5.81
N GLU A 205 -37.17 -48.60 5.40
CA GLU A 205 -36.55 -49.90 5.11
C GLU A 205 -35.14 -49.90 5.73
N LEU A 206 -34.61 -51.09 6.03
CA LEU A 206 -33.41 -51.25 6.86
C LEU A 206 -32.50 -52.33 6.28
N GLU A 207 -31.35 -51.95 5.70
CA GLU A 207 -30.35 -52.92 5.27
C GLU A 207 -29.64 -53.55 6.48
N LEU A 208 -29.73 -54.88 6.59
CA LEU A 208 -29.16 -55.67 7.69
C LEU A 208 -27.71 -56.06 7.39
N VAL A 209 -26.88 -55.05 7.15
CA VAL A 209 -25.46 -55.22 6.79
C VAL A 209 -24.62 -55.59 8.01
N SER A 210 -23.79 -56.62 7.87
CA SER A 210 -22.76 -57.03 8.82
C SER A 210 -21.46 -57.30 8.09
N TYR A 211 -20.32 -57.17 8.77
CA TYR A 211 -19.00 -57.44 8.18
C TYR A 211 -18.28 -58.56 8.93
N LEU A 212 -17.74 -59.52 8.18
CA LEU A 212 -16.81 -60.54 8.65
C LEU A 212 -15.39 -60.06 8.37
N ALA A 213 -14.56 -59.96 9.41
CA ALA A 213 -13.12 -59.72 9.26
C ALA A 213 -12.33 -60.89 9.85
N PHE A 214 -11.60 -61.61 9.01
CA PHE A 214 -10.74 -62.74 9.41
C PHE A 214 -9.39 -62.26 9.96
N ASP A 215 -8.89 -63.02 10.94
CA ASP A 215 -7.63 -62.83 11.66
C ASP A 215 -6.37 -62.80 10.77
N SER A 216 -6.27 -63.71 9.80
CA SER A 216 -5.11 -63.85 8.91
C SER A 216 -5.34 -63.16 7.57
N THR A 217 -4.47 -62.19 7.27
CA THR A 217 -4.43 -61.42 6.01
C THR A 217 -3.73 -62.16 4.87
N GLU A 218 -2.93 -63.19 5.16
CA GLU A 218 -2.20 -63.95 4.14
C GLU A 218 -3.15 -64.84 3.33
N LYS A 219 -3.16 -64.66 2.00
CA LYS A 219 -3.78 -65.55 0.99
C LYS A 219 -5.07 -66.22 1.49
N PHE A 220 -6.09 -65.41 1.80
CA PHE A 220 -7.42 -65.92 2.06
C PHE A 220 -8.03 -66.42 0.73
N THR A 221 -8.60 -67.63 0.72
CA THR A 221 -9.07 -68.32 -0.50
C THR A 221 -10.52 -68.80 -0.43
N GLY A 222 -11.30 -68.36 0.56
CA GLY A 222 -12.72 -68.69 0.62
C GLY A 222 -13.54 -67.83 -0.33
N SER A 223 -14.46 -68.43 -1.08
CA SER A 223 -15.38 -67.71 -1.94
C SER A 223 -16.57 -67.15 -1.15
N GLU A 224 -17.16 -66.08 -1.69
CA GLU A 224 -18.40 -65.45 -1.19
C GLU A 224 -19.52 -66.49 -1.01
N ASN A 225 -19.62 -67.44 -1.95
CA ASN A 225 -20.65 -68.48 -1.97
C ASN A 225 -20.53 -69.50 -0.83
N GLU A 226 -19.30 -69.88 -0.47
CA GLU A 226 -19.02 -70.77 0.67
C GLU A 226 -19.30 -70.08 2.00
N ILE A 227 -18.87 -68.82 2.14
CA ILE A 227 -19.10 -68.02 3.36
C ILE A 227 -20.59 -67.78 3.58
N ALA A 228 -21.33 -67.44 2.51
CA ALA A 228 -22.78 -67.26 2.57
C ALA A 228 -23.52 -68.54 3.02
N SER A 229 -23.19 -69.71 2.47
CA SER A 229 -23.87 -70.96 2.86
C SER A 229 -23.42 -71.48 4.23
N LEU A 230 -22.21 -71.17 4.69
CA LEU A 230 -21.81 -71.45 6.07
C LEU A 230 -22.56 -70.55 7.07
N TRP A 231 -22.78 -69.27 6.74
CA TRP A 231 -23.59 -68.36 7.55
C TRP A 231 -25.06 -68.82 7.62
N GLU A 232 -25.67 -69.10 6.46
CA GLU A 232 -27.01 -69.68 6.33
C GLU A 232 -27.20 -70.92 7.22
N SER A 233 -26.28 -71.89 7.11
CA SER A 233 -26.31 -73.13 7.89
C SER A 233 -26.14 -72.89 9.40
N ARG A 234 -25.26 -71.94 9.79
CA ARG A 234 -24.94 -71.65 11.19
C ARG A 234 -26.07 -70.89 11.92
N TYR A 235 -26.72 -69.95 11.24
CA TYR A 235 -27.72 -69.07 11.85
C TYR A 235 -29.17 -69.38 11.47
N LYS A 236 -29.39 -70.37 10.59
CA LYS A 236 -30.71 -70.81 10.11
C LYS A 236 -31.49 -69.67 9.45
N SER A 237 -30.80 -68.88 8.63
CA SER A 237 -31.39 -67.82 7.80
C SER A 237 -32.55 -68.40 6.97
N SER A 238 -33.63 -67.64 6.81
CA SER A 238 -34.80 -68.10 6.02
C SER A 238 -34.54 -68.08 4.51
N GLN A 239 -33.49 -67.37 4.09
CA GLN A 239 -32.94 -67.34 2.73
C GLN A 239 -31.41 -67.26 2.83
N LYS A 240 -30.68 -67.77 1.83
CA LYS A 240 -29.23 -67.60 1.73
C LYS A 240 -28.87 -66.10 1.72
N PRO A 241 -28.00 -65.61 2.61
CA PRO A 241 -27.63 -64.20 2.65
C PRO A 241 -26.77 -63.83 1.44
N ARG A 242 -26.82 -62.56 1.03
CA ARG A 242 -25.89 -62.02 0.02
C ARG A 242 -24.54 -61.77 0.68
N CYS A 243 -23.48 -62.39 0.17
CA CYS A 243 -22.11 -62.18 0.61
C CYS A 243 -21.32 -61.52 -0.52
N GLU A 244 -20.47 -60.55 -0.18
CA GLU A 244 -19.64 -59.79 -1.12
C GLU A 244 -18.24 -59.61 -0.51
N GLN A 245 -17.17 -59.87 -1.26
CA GLN A 245 -15.81 -59.58 -0.81
C GLN A 245 -15.59 -58.06 -0.87
N VAL A 246 -15.24 -57.43 0.27
CA VAL A 246 -15.23 -55.97 0.39
C VAL A 246 -14.15 -55.31 -0.46
N SER A 247 -13.01 -55.98 -0.66
CA SER A 247 -11.97 -55.55 -1.61
C SER A 247 -10.97 -56.68 -1.87
N MET A 248 -10.34 -56.67 -3.05
CA MET A 248 -9.13 -57.48 -3.29
C MET A 248 -7.87 -56.95 -2.60
N LEU A 249 -7.85 -55.69 -2.12
CA LEU A 249 -6.77 -55.19 -1.25
C LEU A 249 -6.90 -55.70 0.20
N PHE A 250 -8.09 -56.18 0.58
CA PHE A 250 -8.44 -56.68 1.91
C PHE A 250 -9.22 -58.00 1.80
N PRO A 251 -8.62 -59.07 1.22
CA PRO A 251 -9.32 -60.30 0.83
C PRO A 251 -9.81 -61.16 2.01
N ASN A 252 -9.45 -60.77 3.23
CA ASN A 252 -9.89 -61.35 4.49
C ASN A 252 -11.16 -60.67 5.06
N ILE A 253 -11.85 -59.82 4.28
CA ILE A 253 -13.02 -59.05 4.72
C ILE A 253 -14.21 -59.23 3.77
N PHE A 254 -15.36 -59.61 4.32
CA PHE A 254 -16.60 -59.88 3.59
C PHE A 254 -17.78 -59.12 4.19
N LYS A 255 -18.62 -58.56 3.34
CA LYS A 255 -19.92 -57.97 3.66
C LYS A 255 -20.98 -59.05 3.57
N ILE A 256 -21.84 -59.13 4.57
CA ILE A 256 -23.00 -60.02 4.65
C ILE A 256 -24.24 -59.14 4.75
N ILE A 257 -25.22 -59.36 3.88
CA ILE A 257 -26.55 -58.74 3.96
C ILE A 257 -27.53 -59.84 4.41
N SER A 258 -27.98 -59.74 5.66
CA SER A 258 -28.87 -60.72 6.27
C SER A 258 -30.33 -60.54 5.87
N SER A 259 -31.08 -61.65 5.93
CA SER A 259 -32.48 -61.76 5.51
C SER A 259 -33.48 -61.29 6.58
N SER A 260 -33.08 -61.28 7.86
CA SER A 260 -33.98 -60.96 8.98
C SER A 260 -33.24 -60.42 10.21
N ILE A 261 -33.95 -59.73 11.10
CA ILE A 261 -33.38 -59.24 12.37
C ILE A 261 -33.01 -60.40 13.30
N ASP A 262 -33.83 -61.45 13.35
CA ASP A 262 -33.60 -62.59 14.24
C ASP A 262 -32.30 -63.37 13.86
N GLU A 263 -31.92 -63.35 12.57
CA GLU A 263 -30.62 -63.84 12.08
C GLU A 263 -29.43 -63.04 12.64
N LEU A 264 -29.53 -61.70 12.71
CA LEU A 264 -28.49 -60.87 13.34
C LEU A 264 -28.39 -61.11 14.85
N LEU A 265 -29.52 -61.32 15.53
CA LEU A 265 -29.54 -61.63 16.96
C LEU A 265 -28.94 -63.02 17.24
N ALA A 266 -29.16 -64.00 16.36
CA ALA A 266 -28.50 -65.30 16.42
C ALA A 266 -26.99 -65.20 16.17
N ALA A 267 -26.55 -64.30 15.27
CA ALA A 267 -25.14 -64.00 15.07
C ALA A 267 -24.49 -63.32 16.29
N GLU A 268 -25.16 -62.33 16.88
CA GLU A 268 -24.70 -61.63 18.11
C GLU A 268 -24.53 -62.58 19.30
N ALA A 269 -25.50 -63.48 19.50
CA ALA A 269 -25.50 -64.44 20.60
C ALA A 269 -24.48 -65.59 20.42
N SER A 270 -23.75 -65.63 19.31
CA SER A 270 -22.83 -66.71 18.98
C SER A 270 -21.35 -66.36 19.22
N GLY A 271 -20.54 -67.39 19.47
CA GLY A 271 -19.08 -67.25 19.43
C GLY A 271 -18.55 -66.92 18.03
N PRO A 272 -17.25 -66.59 17.88
CA PRO A 272 -16.67 -66.14 16.62
C PRO A 272 -16.99 -67.07 15.45
N PHE A 273 -17.11 -66.48 14.26
CA PHE A 273 -17.31 -67.20 13.01
C PHE A 273 -16.01 -67.93 12.65
N VAL A 274 -16.08 -69.18 12.19
CA VAL A 274 -14.88 -69.98 11.90
C VAL A 274 -14.99 -70.59 10.52
N PHE A 275 -14.00 -70.33 9.67
CA PHE A 275 -13.89 -70.89 8.33
C PHE A 275 -12.45 -71.35 8.11
N ASN A 276 -12.26 -72.60 7.67
CA ASN A 276 -10.94 -73.20 7.40
C ASN A 276 -9.89 -72.95 8.51
N ARG A 277 -10.31 -73.11 9.78
CA ARG A 277 -9.52 -72.87 11.01
C ARG A 277 -9.08 -71.42 11.28
N ARG A 278 -9.48 -70.45 10.45
CA ARG A 278 -9.35 -69.01 10.71
C ARG A 278 -10.56 -68.49 11.48
N PHE A 279 -10.35 -67.56 12.41
CA PHE A 279 -11.42 -66.90 13.14
C PHE A 279 -11.80 -65.58 12.44
N ALA A 280 -13.05 -65.46 12.03
CA ALA A 280 -13.67 -64.18 11.72
C ALA A 280 -14.41 -63.62 12.91
N LYS A 281 -14.23 -62.32 13.12
CA LYS A 281 -15.04 -61.53 14.03
C LYS A 281 -16.17 -60.88 13.25
N ILE A 282 -17.38 -60.93 13.82
CA ILE A 282 -18.59 -60.36 13.25
C ILE A 282 -18.74 -58.92 13.74
N TYR A 283 -18.86 -57.99 12.81
CA TYR A 283 -19.10 -56.57 13.03
C TYR A 283 -20.52 -56.24 12.52
N LEU A 284 -21.50 -56.45 13.40
CA LEU A 284 -22.92 -56.20 13.15
C LEU A 284 -23.17 -54.69 12.98
N ARG A 285 -23.93 -54.30 11.95
CA ARG A 285 -24.29 -52.90 11.62
C ARG A 285 -23.07 -51.96 11.71
N ALA A 286 -21.99 -52.35 11.05
CA ALA A 286 -20.77 -51.55 11.01
C ALA A 286 -20.73 -50.62 9.79
N GLU A 287 -20.26 -49.40 10.00
CA GLU A 287 -19.88 -48.48 8.93
C GLU A 287 -18.52 -48.94 8.37
N CYS A 288 -18.47 -49.26 7.07
CA CYS A 288 -17.25 -49.61 6.35
C CYS A 288 -16.69 -48.38 5.64
N SER A 289 -15.38 -48.21 5.64
CA SER A 289 -14.76 -46.99 5.12
C SER A 289 -13.34 -47.21 4.62
N PHE A 290 -13.01 -46.59 3.50
CA PHE A 290 -11.68 -46.63 2.89
C PHE A 290 -10.97 -45.29 2.97
N PHE A 291 -9.65 -45.33 3.03
CA PHE A 291 -8.75 -44.18 2.88
C PHE A 291 -7.66 -44.52 1.87
N GLU A 292 -7.50 -43.68 0.84
CA GLU A 292 -6.49 -43.82 -0.22
C GLU A 292 -5.36 -42.79 -0.02
N ASN A 293 -4.17 -43.06 -0.59
CA ASN A 293 -3.00 -42.17 -0.60
C ASN A 293 -2.42 -41.89 0.80
N LEU A 294 -2.58 -42.82 1.73
CA LEU A 294 -2.02 -42.73 3.08
C LEU A 294 -0.47 -42.79 3.05
N PRO A 295 0.21 -42.02 3.92
CA PRO A 295 1.66 -41.90 3.88
C PRO A 295 2.33 -43.12 4.51
N GLN A 296 3.53 -43.47 4.02
CA GLN A 296 4.25 -44.70 4.33
C GLN A 296 4.66 -44.87 5.81
N ASP A 297 4.55 -43.82 6.62
CA ASP A 297 4.85 -43.79 8.05
C ASP A 297 3.61 -43.86 8.96
N ILE A 298 2.40 -43.90 8.38
CA ILE A 298 1.18 -44.14 9.16
C ILE A 298 1.15 -45.61 9.64
N THR A 299 0.52 -45.84 10.78
CA THR A 299 0.35 -47.19 11.34
C THR A 299 -1.12 -47.45 11.68
N THR A 300 -1.51 -48.71 11.79
CA THR A 300 -2.84 -49.12 12.27
C THR A 300 -3.18 -48.48 13.62
N ASP A 301 -2.19 -48.30 14.50
CA ASP A 301 -2.35 -47.61 15.79
C ASP A 301 -2.55 -46.08 15.63
N HIS A 302 -1.85 -45.42 14.70
CA HIS A 302 -2.10 -44.01 14.38
C HIS A 302 -3.54 -43.80 13.88
N ILE A 303 -4.00 -44.64 12.94
CA ILE A 303 -5.39 -44.57 12.43
C ILE A 303 -6.37 -44.86 13.58
N SER A 304 -6.12 -45.89 14.39
CA SER A 304 -6.94 -46.25 15.56
C SER A 304 -7.11 -45.08 16.53
N LYS A 305 -6.02 -44.41 16.90
CA LYS A 305 -6.05 -43.25 17.81
C LYS A 305 -6.90 -42.10 17.25
N VAL A 306 -6.80 -41.80 15.96
CA VAL A 306 -7.59 -40.73 15.32
C VAL A 306 -9.07 -41.10 15.25
N VAL A 307 -9.39 -42.32 14.78
CA VAL A 307 -10.76 -42.84 14.69
C VAL A 307 -11.44 -42.89 16.07
N THR A 308 -10.76 -43.45 17.08
CA THR A 308 -11.29 -43.49 18.46
C THR A 308 -11.43 -42.09 19.07
N ALA A 309 -10.54 -41.13 18.76
CA ALA A 309 -10.69 -39.75 19.21
C ALA A 309 -11.93 -39.06 18.60
N GLN A 310 -12.25 -39.34 17.32
CA GLN A 310 -13.42 -38.79 16.63
C GLN A 310 -14.75 -39.45 17.08
N ILE A 311 -14.74 -40.73 17.49
CA ILE A 311 -15.94 -41.47 17.94
C ILE A 311 -16.21 -41.27 19.45
N GLY A 312 -15.15 -41.15 20.26
CA GLY A 312 -15.20 -40.87 21.70
C GLY A 312 -14.58 -41.95 22.60
N LYS A 313 -14.18 -41.56 23.82
CA LYS A 313 -13.33 -42.35 24.74
C LYS A 313 -13.94 -43.66 25.31
N GLN A 314 -15.21 -43.95 25.08
CA GLN A 314 -15.85 -45.21 25.52
C GLN A 314 -16.15 -46.11 24.32
N GLN A 315 -15.14 -46.87 23.90
CA GLN A 315 -15.29 -48.01 23.00
C GLN A 315 -14.83 -49.28 23.71
N ASP A 316 -15.66 -50.33 23.67
CA ASP A 316 -15.22 -51.69 23.97
C ASP A 316 -14.05 -52.05 23.05
N LYS A 317 -13.06 -52.81 23.55
CA LYS A 317 -11.98 -53.43 22.73
C LYS A 317 -12.49 -54.35 21.60
N GLY A 318 -13.81 -54.54 21.48
CA GLY A 318 -14.49 -55.28 20.42
C GLY A 318 -15.06 -54.43 19.27
N SER A 319 -15.16 -53.10 19.38
CA SER A 319 -16.03 -52.29 18.49
C SER A 319 -15.41 -51.87 17.14
N LEU A 320 -14.08 -51.84 17.01
CA LEU A 320 -13.36 -51.31 15.84
C LEU A 320 -12.54 -52.41 15.12
N TYR A 321 -12.38 -52.29 13.80
CA TYR A 321 -11.39 -53.00 12.98
C TYR A 321 -10.67 -52.00 12.09
N ILE A 322 -9.36 -52.17 11.93
CA ILE A 322 -8.55 -51.37 10.99
C ILE A 322 -7.49 -52.29 10.37
N GLN A 323 -7.35 -52.23 9.05
CA GLN A 323 -6.28 -52.90 8.31
C GLN A 323 -5.68 -51.90 7.32
N TYR A 324 -4.36 -51.70 7.41
CA TYR A 324 -3.59 -50.85 6.50
C TYR A 324 -2.80 -51.75 5.54
N ASN A 325 -2.95 -51.51 4.24
CA ASN A 325 -2.14 -52.10 3.19
C ASN A 325 -1.10 -51.04 2.78
N GLN A 326 0.13 -51.23 3.24
CA GLN A 326 1.23 -50.28 3.04
C GLN A 326 1.70 -50.20 1.59
N GLU A 327 1.72 -51.33 0.86
CA GLU A 327 2.11 -51.35 -0.57
C GLU A 327 1.13 -50.55 -1.44
N ALA A 328 -0.17 -50.64 -1.14
CA ALA A 328 -1.22 -49.88 -1.82
C ALA A 328 -1.45 -48.46 -1.28
N SER A 329 -0.77 -48.05 -0.19
CA SER A 329 -1.04 -46.81 0.54
C SER A 329 -2.54 -46.62 0.89
N CYS A 330 -3.23 -47.72 1.23
CA CYS A 330 -4.67 -47.75 1.46
C CYS A 330 -5.04 -48.40 2.80
N ALA A 331 -6.03 -47.88 3.51
CA ALA A 331 -6.59 -48.53 4.70
C ALA A 331 -8.10 -48.76 4.58
N ILE A 332 -8.58 -49.77 5.30
CA ILE A 332 -9.99 -50.01 5.59
C ILE A 332 -10.25 -49.89 7.09
N VAL A 333 -11.39 -49.30 7.44
CA VAL A 333 -11.91 -49.15 8.80
C VAL A 333 -13.33 -49.75 8.83
N LEU A 334 -13.60 -50.61 9.82
CA LEU A 334 -14.96 -51.07 10.14
C LEU A 334 -15.29 -50.60 11.56
N ALA A 335 -16.30 -49.75 11.72
CA ALA A 335 -16.74 -49.25 13.02
C ALA A 335 -18.14 -49.77 13.37
N ALA A 336 -18.25 -50.63 14.37
CA ALA A 336 -19.51 -51.09 14.97
C ALA A 336 -19.75 -50.41 16.34
N LYS A 337 -21.00 -50.39 16.81
CA LYS A 337 -21.49 -49.69 18.03
C LYS A 337 -21.20 -48.17 18.05
N ASN A 338 -22.24 -47.33 18.03
CA ASN A 338 -22.13 -45.89 17.75
C ASN A 338 -21.60 -45.57 16.34
N TYR A 339 -21.82 -46.46 15.35
CA TYR A 339 -21.32 -46.31 13.99
C TYR A 339 -21.81 -45.01 13.32
N HIS A 340 -22.96 -44.47 13.70
CA HIS A 340 -23.47 -43.16 13.25
C HIS A 340 -22.50 -42.00 13.51
N LYS A 341 -21.67 -42.07 14.57
CA LYS A 341 -20.62 -41.05 14.82
C LYS A 341 -19.53 -41.12 13.76
N TRP A 342 -19.19 -42.34 13.34
CA TRP A 342 -18.22 -42.60 12.27
C TRP A 342 -18.81 -42.33 10.87
N ALA A 343 -20.10 -42.58 10.66
CA ALA A 343 -20.83 -42.24 9.45
C ALA A 343 -20.74 -40.73 9.15
N ASN A 344 -20.96 -39.90 10.18
CA ASN A 344 -20.88 -38.44 10.11
C ASN A 344 -19.45 -37.86 10.01
N VAL A 345 -18.40 -38.67 10.18
CA VAL A 345 -17.01 -38.24 9.95
C VAL A 345 -16.67 -38.39 8.47
N SER A 346 -16.25 -37.30 7.83
CA SER A 346 -15.88 -37.29 6.40
C SER A 346 -14.37 -37.44 6.13
N TYR A 347 -13.51 -37.40 7.16
CA TYR A 347 -12.05 -37.52 7.03
C TYR A 347 -11.35 -37.91 8.35
N ILE A 348 -10.13 -38.44 8.24
CA ILE A 348 -9.16 -38.52 9.34
C ILE A 348 -8.07 -37.47 9.15
N VAL A 349 -7.43 -37.05 10.25
CA VAL A 349 -6.26 -36.15 10.22
C VAL A 349 -5.04 -36.90 10.74
N TYR A 350 -3.95 -36.90 9.98
CA TYR A 350 -2.65 -37.43 10.41
C TYR A 350 -1.54 -36.46 9.99
N LYS A 351 -0.68 -36.06 10.94
CA LYS A 351 0.38 -35.05 10.74
C LYS A 351 -0.10 -33.80 9.99
N ASP A 352 -1.24 -33.26 10.45
CA ASP A 352 -1.90 -32.07 9.90
C ASP A 352 -2.24 -32.15 8.40
N GLN A 353 -2.37 -33.37 7.87
CA GLN A 353 -2.92 -33.68 6.55
C GLN A 353 -4.25 -34.41 6.68
N VAL A 354 -5.19 -34.07 5.78
CA VAL A 354 -6.57 -34.55 5.78
C VAL A 354 -6.73 -35.67 4.76
N TYR A 355 -7.22 -36.83 5.20
CA TYR A 355 -7.47 -38.00 4.36
C TYR A 355 -8.96 -38.30 4.36
N ASN A 356 -9.62 -38.08 3.22
CA ASN A 356 -11.08 -38.18 3.10
C ASN A 356 -11.56 -39.64 3.17
N LYS A 357 -12.63 -39.85 3.92
CA LYS A 357 -13.34 -41.13 4.06
C LYS A 357 -14.07 -41.45 2.77
N LYS A 358 -13.92 -42.67 2.25
CA LYS A 358 -14.60 -43.17 1.05
C LYS A 358 -15.45 -44.40 1.33
N THR A 359 -16.52 -44.57 0.56
CA THR A 359 -17.36 -45.77 0.53
C THR A 359 -16.78 -46.89 -0.32
N GLU A 360 -15.95 -46.57 -1.32
CA GLU A 360 -15.35 -47.52 -2.27
C GLU A 360 -13.90 -47.11 -2.65
N LEU A 361 -13.13 -48.07 -3.21
CA LEU A 361 -11.77 -47.89 -3.74
C LEU A 361 -11.80 -47.68 -5.26
N THR A 362 -10.84 -46.92 -5.81
CA THR A 362 -10.83 -46.58 -7.24
C THR A 362 -9.64 -47.13 -8.02
N PHE A 363 -9.85 -48.12 -8.90
CA PHE A 363 -8.83 -48.60 -9.84
C PHE A 363 -8.69 -47.64 -11.04
N ARG A 364 -7.47 -47.24 -11.37
CA ARG A 364 -7.20 -46.30 -12.48
C ARG A 364 -5.87 -46.64 -13.16
N VAL A 365 -5.78 -46.46 -14.46
CA VAL A 365 -4.52 -46.56 -15.23
C VAL A 365 -4.25 -45.27 -15.99
N VAL A 366 -2.98 -45.01 -16.32
CA VAL A 366 -2.54 -43.87 -17.15
C VAL A 366 -2.11 -44.41 -18.51
N LEU A 367 -2.58 -43.75 -19.57
CA LEU A 367 -2.29 -44.08 -20.96
C LEU A 367 -1.42 -43.01 -21.60
N ASN A 368 -0.24 -43.40 -22.11
CA ASN A 368 0.83 -42.47 -22.50
C ASN A 368 1.72 -43.05 -23.63
N PRO A 369 1.99 -42.33 -24.74
CA PRO A 369 1.37 -41.09 -25.18
C PRO A 369 0.07 -41.35 -25.95
N ILE A 370 -0.82 -40.35 -26.01
CA ILE A 370 -2.00 -40.33 -26.87
C ILE A 370 -1.75 -39.34 -28.01
N PRO A 371 -1.50 -39.81 -29.24
CA PRO A 371 -1.32 -38.95 -30.40
C PRO A 371 -2.60 -38.16 -30.71
N ARG A 372 -2.45 -36.87 -31.07
CA ARG A 372 -3.58 -36.00 -31.45
C ARG A 372 -4.38 -36.48 -32.68
N SER A 373 -3.88 -37.49 -33.39
CA SER A 373 -4.52 -38.17 -34.52
C SER A 373 -5.48 -39.29 -34.12
N ILE A 374 -5.48 -39.74 -32.86
CA ILE A 374 -6.28 -40.88 -32.39
C ILE A 374 -7.37 -40.39 -31.43
N SER A 375 -8.63 -40.76 -31.69
CA SER A 375 -9.70 -40.52 -30.71
C SER A 375 -9.56 -41.41 -29.48
N ILE A 376 -9.77 -40.81 -28.30
CA ILE A 376 -9.90 -41.53 -27.03
C ILE A 376 -11.01 -42.59 -27.06
N GLU A 377 -12.08 -42.43 -27.86
CA GLU A 377 -13.13 -43.46 -27.99
C GLU A 377 -12.62 -44.78 -28.59
N LEU A 378 -11.61 -44.74 -29.47
CA LEU A 378 -10.97 -45.94 -30.01
C LEU A 378 -10.10 -46.62 -28.96
N ILE A 379 -9.49 -45.84 -28.07
CA ILE A 379 -8.60 -46.32 -27.01
C ILE A 379 -9.42 -46.96 -25.89
N VAL A 380 -10.47 -46.32 -25.37
CA VAL A 380 -11.26 -46.89 -24.25
C VAL A 380 -12.13 -48.07 -24.66
N LYS A 381 -12.41 -48.24 -25.97
CA LYS A 381 -13.04 -49.43 -26.55
C LYS A 381 -12.02 -50.52 -26.93
N HIS A 382 -10.72 -50.34 -26.67
CA HIS A 382 -9.71 -51.34 -26.96
C HIS A 382 -9.98 -52.64 -26.16
N PRO A 383 -9.88 -53.84 -26.77
CA PRO A 383 -10.32 -55.10 -26.14
C PRO A 383 -9.71 -55.40 -24.77
N ILE A 384 -8.51 -54.87 -24.49
CA ILE A 384 -7.83 -55.02 -23.20
C ILE A 384 -8.69 -54.58 -22.01
N PHE A 385 -9.54 -53.55 -22.20
CA PHE A 385 -10.38 -53.00 -21.13
C PHE A 385 -11.69 -53.76 -20.90
N LYS A 386 -12.05 -54.74 -21.75
CA LYS A 386 -13.25 -55.59 -21.63
C LYS A 386 -14.57 -54.86 -21.26
N ASN A 387 -14.77 -53.63 -21.74
CA ASN A 387 -15.88 -52.74 -21.36
C ASN A 387 -15.97 -52.37 -19.86
N ALA A 388 -14.90 -52.56 -19.07
CA ALA A 388 -14.82 -52.18 -17.66
C ALA A 388 -14.43 -50.71 -17.43
N VAL A 389 -14.32 -49.90 -18.49
CA VAL A 389 -14.11 -48.44 -18.37
C VAL A 389 -15.40 -47.77 -17.92
N THR A 390 -15.40 -47.22 -16.71
CA THR A 390 -16.54 -46.45 -16.18
C THR A 390 -16.45 -44.97 -16.46
N ASN A 391 -15.22 -44.43 -16.55
CA ASN A 391 -14.95 -43.03 -16.82
C ASN A 391 -13.53 -42.87 -17.37
N TYR A 392 -13.25 -41.77 -18.06
CA TYR A 392 -11.90 -41.42 -18.50
C TYR A 392 -11.72 -39.90 -18.60
N LYS A 393 -10.49 -39.42 -18.42
CA LYS A 393 -10.13 -38.01 -18.59
C LYS A 393 -8.83 -37.89 -19.39
N VAL A 394 -8.90 -37.25 -20.56
CA VAL A 394 -7.72 -36.86 -21.35
C VAL A 394 -7.09 -35.61 -20.71
N ILE A 395 -5.76 -35.58 -20.63
CA ILE A 395 -4.97 -34.46 -20.10
C ILE A 395 -3.69 -34.35 -20.93
N GLY A 396 -3.54 -33.27 -21.70
CA GLY A 396 -2.39 -33.06 -22.58
C GLY A 396 -2.23 -34.19 -23.61
N ASP A 397 -1.11 -34.90 -23.50
CA ASP A 397 -0.71 -36.06 -24.32
C ASP A 397 -1.02 -37.42 -23.65
N HIS A 398 -1.84 -37.46 -22.59
CA HIS A 398 -2.16 -38.68 -21.82
C HIS A 398 -3.67 -38.81 -21.54
N ALA A 399 -4.12 -39.98 -21.07
CA ALA A 399 -5.43 -40.11 -20.41
C ALA A 399 -5.39 -40.96 -19.15
N ILE A 400 -6.20 -40.59 -18.16
CA ILE A 400 -6.49 -41.39 -16.98
C ILE A 400 -7.78 -42.17 -17.26
N VAL A 401 -7.73 -43.50 -17.16
CA VAL A 401 -8.89 -44.39 -17.38
C VAL A 401 -9.28 -45.06 -16.07
N HIS A 402 -10.55 -44.92 -15.68
CA HIS A 402 -11.12 -45.53 -14.46
C HIS A 402 -11.70 -46.90 -14.80
N LEU A 403 -11.38 -47.91 -13.99
CA LEU A 403 -11.78 -49.30 -14.20
C LEU A 403 -12.62 -49.80 -13.00
N GLN A 404 -13.71 -50.51 -13.28
CA GLN A 404 -14.53 -51.18 -12.24
C GLN A 404 -14.06 -52.60 -11.90
N ASP A 405 -13.24 -53.21 -12.76
CA ASP A 405 -12.80 -54.61 -12.63
C ASP A 405 -11.27 -54.67 -12.40
N LYS A 406 -10.85 -55.23 -11.26
CA LYS A 406 -9.42 -55.41 -10.97
C LYS A 406 -8.77 -56.49 -11.84
N SER A 407 -9.50 -57.49 -12.34
CA SER A 407 -8.95 -58.46 -13.31
C SER A 407 -8.59 -57.79 -14.64
N VAL A 408 -9.28 -56.70 -14.99
CA VAL A 408 -8.94 -55.83 -16.12
C VAL A 408 -7.76 -54.92 -15.76
N TYR A 409 -7.75 -54.32 -14.57
CA TYR A 409 -6.62 -53.51 -14.07
C TYR A 409 -5.30 -54.31 -14.06
N ASP A 410 -5.28 -55.50 -13.44
CA ASP A 410 -4.11 -56.37 -13.37
C ASP A 410 -3.64 -56.80 -14.77
N ALA A 411 -4.57 -57.10 -15.69
CA ALA A 411 -4.25 -57.42 -17.08
C ALA A 411 -3.65 -56.22 -17.84
N CYS A 412 -4.20 -55.02 -17.66
CA CYS A 412 -3.66 -53.78 -18.17
C CYS A 412 -2.20 -53.55 -17.71
N LEU A 413 -1.92 -53.73 -16.41
CA LEU A 413 -0.56 -53.61 -15.87
C LEU A 413 0.39 -54.73 -16.33
N THR A 414 -0.14 -55.93 -16.57
CA THR A 414 0.66 -57.07 -17.07
C THR A 414 1.05 -56.89 -18.54
N HIS A 415 0.19 -56.27 -19.35
CA HIS A 415 0.47 -55.98 -20.75
C HIS A 415 1.36 -54.75 -20.97
N GLN A 416 1.36 -53.78 -20.05
CA GLN A 416 2.18 -52.55 -20.06
C GLN A 416 2.02 -51.63 -21.29
N GLY A 417 1.28 -52.03 -22.31
CA GLY A 417 1.03 -51.25 -23.51
C GLY A 417 -0.08 -51.81 -24.40
N LEU A 418 -0.60 -50.96 -25.27
CA LEU A 418 -1.54 -51.30 -26.34
C LEU A 418 -1.13 -50.59 -27.65
N ILE A 419 -1.52 -51.14 -28.80
CA ILE A 419 -1.22 -50.57 -30.12
C ILE A 419 -2.53 -50.16 -30.78
N VAL A 420 -2.67 -48.88 -31.10
CA VAL A 420 -3.85 -48.34 -31.81
C VAL A 420 -3.36 -47.57 -33.02
N GLN A 421 -3.84 -47.94 -34.22
CA GLN A 421 -3.50 -47.28 -35.49
C GLN A 421 -1.98 -47.06 -35.66
N ASN A 422 -1.19 -48.12 -35.45
CA ASN A 422 0.28 -48.15 -35.51
C ASN A 422 1.03 -47.27 -34.49
N HIS A 423 0.34 -46.68 -33.51
CA HIS A 423 0.98 -45.98 -32.39
C HIS A 423 0.96 -46.84 -31.13
N GLN A 424 2.11 -46.89 -30.43
CA GLN A 424 2.25 -47.57 -29.15
C GLN A 424 1.86 -46.64 -28.01
N ILE A 425 0.97 -47.10 -27.14
CA ILE A 425 0.47 -46.38 -25.97
C ILE A 425 0.77 -47.25 -24.75
N CYS A 426 1.64 -46.79 -23.86
CA CYS A 426 1.97 -47.47 -22.61
C CYS A 426 0.79 -47.42 -21.64
N ILE A 427 0.71 -48.39 -20.73
CA ILE A 427 -0.34 -48.51 -19.71
C ILE A 427 0.33 -48.58 -18.34
N ASP A 428 0.43 -47.44 -17.69
CA ASP A 428 1.08 -47.30 -16.38
C ASP A 428 0.04 -47.41 -15.25
N PRO A 429 0.42 -47.95 -14.07
CA PRO A 429 -0.46 -47.93 -12.91
C PRO A 429 -0.69 -46.49 -12.44
N TYR A 430 -1.91 -46.18 -11.99
CA TYR A 430 -2.15 -45.00 -11.17
C TYR A 430 -1.68 -45.23 -9.72
N THR A 431 -0.44 -45.70 -9.56
CA THR A 431 0.35 -45.23 -8.42
C THR A 431 0.39 -43.71 -8.50
N VAL A 432 0.15 -43.02 -7.39
CA VAL A 432 0.31 -41.56 -7.33
C VAL A 432 1.66 -41.22 -7.96
N ILE A 433 1.68 -40.27 -8.90
CA ILE A 433 2.93 -39.62 -9.28
C ILE A 433 3.35 -38.84 -8.04
N VAL A 434 4.13 -39.49 -7.17
CA VAL A 434 4.79 -38.87 -6.02
C VAL A 434 6.01 -38.11 -6.57
N ASP A 435 5.69 -37.15 -7.43
CA ASP A 435 6.44 -35.92 -7.59
C ASP A 435 6.56 -35.32 -6.20
N ASN A 436 7.62 -35.70 -5.47
CA ASN A 436 7.95 -35.12 -4.18
C ASN A 436 7.90 -33.59 -4.38
N PRO A 437 6.93 -32.89 -3.78
CA PRO A 437 6.70 -31.50 -4.16
C PRO A 437 7.92 -30.61 -3.92
N GLU A 438 8.87 -31.02 -3.06
CA GLU A 438 10.10 -30.26 -2.82
C GLU A 438 11.15 -30.38 -3.96
N ASN A 439 11.09 -31.47 -4.73
CA ASN A 439 12.01 -31.75 -5.85
C ASN A 439 11.39 -31.41 -7.22
N SER A 440 10.07 -31.48 -7.33
CA SER A 440 9.34 -31.35 -8.60
C SER A 440 8.91 -29.90 -8.90
N GLU A 441 8.86 -29.57 -10.19
CA GLU A 441 8.42 -28.26 -10.66
C GLU A 441 6.90 -28.13 -10.73
N ILE A 442 6.43 -26.89 -10.59
CA ILE A 442 5.07 -26.52 -10.95
C ILE A 442 4.92 -26.47 -12.49
N ASN A 443 4.11 -27.37 -13.04
CA ASN A 443 3.95 -27.55 -14.48
C ASN A 443 2.55 -28.04 -14.84
N ALA A 444 2.29 -28.29 -16.14
CA ALA A 444 1.00 -28.77 -16.65
C ALA A 444 0.50 -30.03 -15.91
N ARG A 445 1.38 -31.01 -15.71
CA ARG A 445 1.08 -32.31 -15.10
C ARG A 445 0.95 -32.22 -13.57
N THR A 446 1.82 -31.47 -12.89
CA THR A 446 1.78 -31.35 -11.42
C THR A 446 0.67 -30.41 -10.91
N TRP A 447 0.31 -29.38 -11.69
CA TRP A 447 -0.60 -28.33 -11.22
C TRP A 447 -1.56 -27.78 -12.27
N TYR A 448 -1.07 -27.18 -13.37
CA TYR A 448 -1.89 -26.26 -14.18
C TYR A 448 -3.02 -26.93 -14.95
N GLU A 449 -2.86 -28.17 -15.41
CA GLU A 449 -3.89 -28.94 -16.15
C GLU A 449 -4.54 -30.05 -15.30
N THR A 450 -4.04 -30.24 -14.06
CA THR A 450 -4.52 -31.23 -13.11
C THR A 450 -5.22 -30.58 -11.92
N LYS A 451 -4.46 -30.19 -10.88
CA LYS A 451 -4.99 -29.71 -9.60
C LYS A 451 -5.71 -28.36 -9.75
N MET A 452 -5.16 -27.43 -10.54
CA MET A 452 -5.68 -26.06 -10.69
C MET A 452 -7.07 -25.99 -11.34
N GLN A 453 -7.42 -26.95 -12.21
CA GLN A 453 -8.60 -26.89 -13.08
C GLN A 453 -9.95 -26.89 -12.35
N GLY A 454 -10.02 -27.42 -11.13
CA GLY A 454 -11.24 -27.46 -10.32
C GLY A 454 -11.38 -26.34 -9.29
N LEU A 455 -10.40 -25.42 -9.20
CA LEU A 455 -10.27 -24.50 -8.08
C LEU A 455 -10.94 -23.15 -8.35
N LYS A 456 -11.45 -22.52 -7.30
CA LYS A 456 -11.92 -21.12 -7.37
C LYS A 456 -10.71 -20.16 -7.25
N PRO A 457 -10.73 -18.98 -7.87
CA PRO A 457 -9.67 -17.98 -7.72
C PRO A 457 -9.76 -17.28 -6.35
N ASP A 458 -9.32 -17.99 -5.31
CA ASP A 458 -9.08 -17.51 -3.95
C ASP A 458 -7.84 -18.23 -3.39
N ILE A 459 -6.95 -17.55 -2.65
CA ILE A 459 -5.80 -18.20 -2.00
C ILE A 459 -6.18 -18.85 -0.66
N MET A 460 -7.27 -18.43 -0.01
CA MET A 460 -7.55 -18.82 1.38
C MET A 460 -7.83 -20.31 1.55
N GLN A 461 -8.43 -20.97 0.56
CA GLN A 461 -8.62 -22.43 0.53
C GLN A 461 -7.30 -23.23 0.66
N PHE A 462 -6.14 -22.61 0.41
CA PHE A 462 -4.81 -23.21 0.61
C PHE A 462 -4.09 -22.64 1.83
N VAL A 463 -4.23 -21.34 2.11
CA VAL A 463 -3.55 -20.66 3.23
C VAL A 463 -3.81 -21.38 4.57
N VAL A 464 -5.06 -21.82 4.78
CA VAL A 464 -5.50 -22.56 5.98
C VAL A 464 -4.85 -23.95 6.14
N ASN A 465 -4.25 -24.50 5.09
CA ASN A 465 -3.50 -25.76 5.12
C ASN A 465 -2.02 -25.48 4.81
N PRO A 466 -1.19 -25.13 5.82
CA PRO A 466 0.22 -24.79 5.61
C PRO A 466 1.05 -25.92 4.99
N ASN A 467 0.58 -27.17 5.09
CA ASN A 467 1.23 -28.36 4.52
C ASN A 467 0.85 -28.65 3.05
N HIS A 468 -0.06 -27.86 2.45
CA HIS A 468 -0.52 -28.05 1.08
C HIS A 468 0.64 -27.96 0.06
N GLU A 469 0.61 -28.84 -0.95
CA GLU A 469 1.74 -29.10 -1.84
C GLU A 469 2.15 -27.90 -2.70
N ILE A 470 1.23 -26.95 -2.93
CA ILE A 470 1.51 -25.70 -3.64
C ILE A 470 2.60 -24.84 -3.00
N PHE A 471 2.78 -24.94 -1.68
CA PHE A 471 3.84 -24.25 -0.93
C PHE A 471 5.21 -24.93 -1.04
N LYS A 472 5.26 -26.12 -1.67
CA LYS A 472 6.45 -26.97 -1.72
C LYS A 472 7.10 -27.00 -3.11
N TYR A 473 6.30 -27.01 -4.19
CA TYR A 473 6.75 -27.01 -5.60
C TYR A 473 7.78 -25.93 -5.94
N LYS A 474 8.77 -26.29 -6.76
CA LYS A 474 9.67 -25.31 -7.40
C LYS A 474 8.91 -24.43 -8.40
N TRP A 475 9.33 -23.18 -8.58
CA TRP A 475 8.76 -22.27 -9.57
C TRP A 475 9.39 -22.45 -10.95
N ASN A 476 8.58 -22.75 -11.98
CA ASN A 476 9.00 -22.65 -13.37
C ASN A 476 8.31 -21.42 -14.03
N PRO A 477 9.03 -20.33 -14.32
CA PRO A 477 8.43 -19.12 -14.88
C PRO A 477 8.02 -19.28 -16.35
N GLN A 478 8.73 -20.11 -17.12
CA GLN A 478 8.41 -20.31 -18.54
C GLN A 478 7.08 -21.05 -18.69
N ILE A 479 6.89 -22.16 -17.96
CA ILE A 479 5.63 -22.93 -18.04
C ILE A 479 4.45 -22.11 -17.51
N TRP A 480 4.66 -21.26 -16.48
CA TRP A 480 3.64 -20.29 -16.07
C TRP A 480 3.30 -19.30 -17.20
N LEU A 481 4.32 -18.76 -17.87
CA LEU A 481 4.16 -17.77 -18.94
C LEU A 481 3.51 -18.36 -20.18
N ASP A 482 3.81 -19.61 -20.54
CA ASP A 482 3.17 -20.35 -21.63
C ASP A 482 1.66 -20.48 -21.36
N HIS A 483 1.30 -20.93 -20.14
CA HIS A 483 -0.11 -21.03 -19.73
C HIS A 483 -0.80 -19.66 -19.62
N PHE A 484 -0.10 -18.61 -19.18
CA PHE A 484 -0.66 -17.26 -19.04
C PHE A 484 -0.87 -16.58 -20.40
N THR A 485 0.09 -16.72 -21.31
CA THR A 485 -0.02 -16.26 -22.70
C THR A 485 -1.16 -16.97 -23.41
N SER A 486 -1.37 -18.27 -23.17
CA SER A 486 -2.48 -19.05 -23.76
C SER A 486 -3.89 -18.54 -23.44
N VAL A 487 -4.04 -17.67 -22.42
CA VAL A 487 -5.31 -17.04 -22.03
C VAL A 487 -5.24 -15.50 -22.01
N SER A 488 -4.17 -14.92 -22.54
CA SER A 488 -4.02 -13.47 -22.68
C SER A 488 -4.73 -12.97 -23.93
N GLY A 489 -5.30 -11.76 -23.87
CA GLY A 489 -6.16 -11.21 -24.94
C GLY A 489 -7.56 -11.85 -25.08
N ILE A 490 -7.80 -13.05 -24.54
CA ILE A 490 -9.10 -13.72 -24.62
C ILE A 490 -10.08 -13.15 -23.58
N ASN A 491 -11.05 -12.35 -24.03
CA ASN A 491 -12.03 -11.69 -23.19
C ASN A 491 -13.29 -12.56 -22.96
N ASN A 492 -13.13 -13.67 -22.21
CA ASN A 492 -14.25 -14.47 -21.70
C ASN A 492 -14.06 -14.85 -20.21
N ARG A 493 -15.15 -15.28 -19.55
CA ARG A 493 -15.20 -15.54 -18.10
C ARG A 493 -14.26 -16.66 -17.65
N GLU A 494 -14.12 -17.70 -18.47
CA GLU A 494 -13.26 -18.86 -18.23
C GLU A 494 -11.78 -18.45 -18.27
N SER A 495 -11.38 -17.71 -19.30
CA SER A 495 -10.02 -17.18 -19.45
C SER A 495 -9.67 -16.22 -18.31
N ASP A 496 -10.60 -15.38 -17.85
CA ASP A 496 -10.36 -14.52 -16.70
C ASP A 496 -10.18 -15.31 -15.39
N THR A 497 -10.97 -16.36 -15.20
CA THR A 497 -10.83 -17.28 -14.06
C THR A 497 -9.48 -17.99 -14.10
N LYS A 498 -9.04 -18.46 -15.28
CA LYS A 498 -7.73 -19.09 -15.47
C LYS A 498 -6.56 -18.11 -15.26
N ARG A 499 -6.64 -16.86 -15.74
CA ARG A 499 -5.65 -15.80 -15.44
C ARG A 499 -5.54 -15.52 -13.94
N ARG A 500 -6.67 -15.45 -13.22
CA ARG A 500 -6.68 -15.27 -11.77
C ARG A 500 -6.07 -16.45 -11.02
N LEU A 501 -6.40 -17.69 -11.42
CA LEU A 501 -5.82 -18.91 -10.85
C LEU A 501 -4.29 -18.97 -11.05
N LEU A 502 -3.79 -18.54 -12.21
CA LEU A 502 -2.36 -18.42 -12.47
C LEU A 502 -1.68 -17.38 -11.57
N ARG A 503 -2.29 -16.20 -11.36
CA ARG A 503 -1.78 -15.18 -10.43
C ARG A 503 -1.84 -15.63 -8.96
N ASN A 504 -2.89 -16.33 -8.55
CA ASN A 504 -2.98 -16.96 -7.22
C ASN A 504 -1.91 -18.03 -7.04
N THR A 505 -1.62 -18.80 -8.08
CA THR A 505 -0.54 -19.81 -8.08
C THR A 505 0.83 -19.17 -7.82
N ALA A 506 1.12 -18.00 -8.41
CA ALA A 506 2.33 -17.23 -8.09
C ALA A 506 2.35 -16.76 -6.62
N MET A 507 1.24 -16.22 -6.11
CA MET A 507 1.13 -15.79 -4.70
C MET A 507 1.37 -16.94 -3.71
N LEU A 508 0.73 -18.09 -3.95
CA LEU A 508 0.87 -19.27 -3.10
C LEU A 508 2.30 -19.78 -3.08
N ASN A 509 2.98 -19.78 -4.22
CA ASN A 509 4.38 -20.17 -4.27
C ASN A 509 5.29 -19.13 -3.58
N SER A 510 5.00 -17.82 -3.67
CA SER A 510 5.66 -16.78 -2.85
C SER A 510 5.50 -17.02 -1.34
N ILE A 511 4.30 -17.37 -0.87
CA ILE A 511 4.05 -17.73 0.54
C ILE A 511 4.88 -18.95 0.95
N GLY A 512 5.00 -19.95 0.08
CA GLY A 512 5.86 -21.13 0.30
C GLY A 512 7.34 -20.75 0.45
N ILE A 513 7.85 -19.90 -0.44
CA ILE A 513 9.24 -19.42 -0.42
C ILE A 513 9.55 -18.59 0.83
N VAL A 514 8.65 -17.68 1.23
CA VAL A 514 8.83 -16.86 2.45
C VAL A 514 8.78 -17.73 3.72
N ARG A 515 7.91 -18.75 3.76
CA ARG A 515 7.89 -19.75 4.85
C ARG A 515 9.20 -20.56 4.90
N LYS A 516 9.71 -21.02 3.75
CA LYS A 516 10.98 -21.77 3.64
C LYS A 516 12.24 -20.91 3.87
N LYS A 517 12.15 -19.59 3.65
CA LYS A 517 13.26 -18.61 3.65
C LYS A 517 14.41 -18.96 2.69
N ILE A 518 14.16 -19.81 1.70
CA ILE A 518 15.11 -20.25 0.69
C ILE A 518 14.37 -20.61 -0.60
N TYR A 519 15.02 -20.40 -1.75
CA TYR A 519 14.59 -20.94 -3.03
C TYR A 519 15.79 -21.34 -3.89
N THR A 520 15.51 -22.06 -4.98
CA THR A 520 16.51 -22.62 -5.89
C THR A 520 16.35 -22.01 -7.28
N LEU A 521 17.47 -21.69 -7.92
CA LEU A 521 17.55 -21.22 -9.31
C LEU A 521 18.31 -22.26 -10.15
N GLY A 522 17.77 -22.58 -11.31
CA GLY A 522 18.32 -23.61 -12.19
C GLY A 522 18.20 -25.03 -11.63
N ASP A 523 18.50 -26.01 -12.47
CA ASP A 523 18.43 -27.43 -12.14
C ASP A 523 19.74 -28.16 -12.45
N GLY A 524 19.87 -29.38 -11.91
CA GLY A 524 21.04 -30.23 -12.10
C GLY A 524 22.34 -29.57 -11.64
N LYS A 525 23.31 -29.45 -12.54
CA LYS A 525 24.65 -28.89 -12.25
C LYS A 525 24.66 -27.37 -12.03
N ASN A 526 23.62 -26.65 -12.44
CA ASN A 526 23.55 -25.19 -12.37
C ASN A 526 22.67 -24.70 -11.19
N LYS A 527 22.30 -25.59 -10.26
CA LYS A 527 21.44 -25.27 -9.11
C LYS A 527 22.15 -24.29 -8.15
N LYS A 528 21.67 -23.04 -8.08
CA LYS A 528 22.06 -22.02 -7.07
C LYS A 528 20.99 -21.94 -5.98
N GLU A 529 21.37 -21.96 -4.71
CA GLU A 529 20.44 -21.75 -3.57
C GLU A 529 20.52 -20.32 -3.05
N ILE A 530 19.39 -19.61 -3.06
CA ILE A 530 19.26 -18.24 -2.56
C ILE A 530 18.54 -18.27 -1.21
N LYS A 531 19.25 -17.88 -0.15
CA LYS A 531 18.69 -17.75 1.21
C LYS A 531 18.20 -16.32 1.42
N LEU A 532 16.94 -16.17 1.84
CA LEU A 532 16.32 -14.87 2.08
C LEU A 532 16.75 -14.30 3.44
N SER A 533 17.56 -13.25 3.42
CA SER A 533 17.94 -12.47 4.60
C SER A 533 16.79 -11.56 5.08
N THR A 534 15.71 -12.18 5.58
CA THR A 534 14.49 -11.50 6.03
C THR A 534 14.74 -10.64 7.28
N LYS A 535 14.79 -9.31 7.11
CA LYS A 535 14.76 -8.36 8.23
C LYS A 535 13.36 -8.35 8.90
N PRO A 536 13.26 -7.85 10.16
CA PRO A 536 11.97 -7.46 10.72
C PRO A 536 11.35 -6.36 9.87
N ILE A 537 10.04 -6.43 9.63
CA ILE A 537 9.31 -5.41 8.87
C ILE A 537 8.75 -4.39 9.87
N TYR A 538 9.02 -3.11 9.61
CA TYR A 538 8.58 -1.99 10.45
C TYR A 538 7.52 -1.18 9.73
N THR A 539 6.40 -0.94 10.42
CA THR A 539 5.16 -0.40 9.82
C THR A 539 4.62 0.74 10.68
N VAL A 540 4.32 1.89 10.08
CA VAL A 540 3.71 3.04 10.77
C VAL A 540 2.46 3.50 10.04
N ILE A 541 1.31 3.45 10.71
CA ILE A 541 0.05 3.98 10.19
C ILE A 541 -0.10 5.45 10.59
N TYR A 542 -0.40 6.28 9.58
CA TYR A 542 -0.71 7.70 9.70
C TYR A 542 -2.20 7.93 9.41
N THR A 543 -2.80 8.84 10.18
CA THR A 543 -4.22 9.20 10.12
C THR A 543 -4.40 10.71 9.99
N HIS A 544 -5.63 11.17 9.75
CA HIS A 544 -6.05 12.58 9.83
C HIS A 544 -5.93 13.25 11.23
N LYS A 545 -5.17 12.64 12.15
CA LYS A 545 -4.85 13.16 13.49
C LYS A 545 -3.34 13.12 13.80
N SER A 546 -2.55 12.43 12.99
CA SER A 546 -1.11 12.21 13.20
C SER A 546 -0.30 13.49 12.98
N LYS A 547 0.69 13.76 13.85
CA LYS A 547 1.69 14.81 13.66
C LYS A 547 3.03 14.23 13.17
N LEU A 548 3.76 14.99 12.36
CA LEU A 548 4.98 14.54 11.69
C LEU A 548 6.25 15.17 12.27
N THR A 549 6.45 15.10 13.58
CA THR A 549 7.61 15.72 14.23
C THR A 549 8.93 15.02 13.95
N LEU A 550 9.96 15.82 13.69
CA LEU A 550 11.37 15.47 13.67
C LEU A 550 11.99 15.80 15.04
N GLN A 551 12.80 14.91 15.60
CA GLN A 551 13.45 15.17 16.89
C GLN A 551 14.58 16.20 16.75
N ARG A 552 14.69 17.11 17.72
CA ARG A 552 15.71 18.18 17.82
C ARG A 552 15.71 19.17 16.65
N VAL A 553 14.63 19.94 16.56
CA VAL A 553 14.67 21.28 15.95
C VAL A 553 15.57 22.19 16.79
N THR A 554 16.49 22.90 16.14
CA THR A 554 17.11 24.13 16.65
C THR A 554 16.49 25.34 15.91
N ASN A 555 16.57 26.54 16.47
CA ASN A 555 15.86 27.73 15.95
C ASN A 555 16.42 28.32 14.63
N THR A 556 17.08 27.51 13.80
CA THR A 556 17.37 27.80 12.39
C THR A 556 16.09 27.74 11.55
N PRO A 557 15.86 28.69 10.62
CA PRO A 557 14.74 28.59 9.68
C PRO A 557 14.96 27.39 8.74
N ILE A 558 13.88 26.79 8.22
CA ILE A 558 14.03 25.77 7.17
C ILE A 558 14.63 26.45 5.92
N SER A 559 15.79 25.97 5.51
CA SER A 559 16.25 26.04 4.13
C SER A 559 15.97 24.68 3.51
N SER A 560 15.52 24.62 2.25
CA SER A 560 15.56 23.33 1.54
C SER A 560 17.01 22.84 1.54
N PRO A 561 17.26 21.56 1.88
CA PRO A 561 18.62 21.03 2.00
C PRO A 561 19.37 20.94 0.65
N LEU A 562 18.65 21.03 -0.47
CA LEU A 562 19.17 20.96 -1.84
C LEU A 562 18.72 22.18 -2.63
N SER A 563 19.50 22.61 -3.61
CA SER A 563 19.17 23.72 -4.50
C SER A 563 18.13 23.38 -5.57
N LEU A 564 17.89 22.09 -5.83
CA LEU A 564 17.11 21.59 -6.97
C LEU A 564 16.44 20.26 -6.61
N THR A 565 15.31 19.97 -7.25
CA THR A 565 14.74 18.61 -7.37
C THR A 565 14.57 18.27 -8.86
N GLU A 566 15.13 17.14 -9.29
CA GLU A 566 14.94 16.59 -10.64
C GLU A 566 13.68 15.70 -10.72
N VAL A 567 12.95 15.75 -11.83
CA VAL A 567 11.82 14.86 -12.11
C VAL A 567 12.02 14.13 -13.44
N LYS A 568 11.74 12.82 -13.47
CA LYS A 568 11.87 11.94 -14.65
C LYS A 568 10.64 11.04 -14.76
N VAL A 569 10.16 10.77 -15.98
CA VAL A 569 9.00 9.90 -16.25
C VAL A 569 9.41 8.74 -17.16
N VAL A 570 9.39 7.53 -16.62
CA VAL A 570 9.93 6.32 -17.26
C VAL A 570 8.84 5.26 -17.47
N GLU A 571 8.90 4.61 -18.63
CA GLU A 571 8.00 3.53 -19.04
C GLU A 571 8.61 2.18 -18.60
N ASP A 572 8.71 2.00 -17.27
CA ASP A 572 9.48 0.92 -16.64
C ASP A 572 8.85 0.47 -15.31
N ASP A 573 9.24 -0.70 -14.80
CA ASP A 573 8.75 -1.26 -13.55
C ASP A 573 9.27 -0.50 -12.33
N CYS A 574 8.36 -0.21 -11.40
CA CYS A 574 8.65 0.59 -10.22
C CYS A 574 9.68 -0.04 -9.25
N LEU A 575 9.94 -1.36 -9.33
CA LEU A 575 10.97 -2.04 -8.55
C LEU A 575 12.30 -2.15 -9.29
N TYR A 576 12.33 -2.09 -10.63
CA TYR A 576 13.57 -1.87 -11.38
C TYR A 576 14.13 -0.47 -11.12
N VAL A 577 13.27 0.56 -11.20
CA VAL A 577 13.65 1.94 -10.83
C VAL A 577 14.13 2.00 -9.37
N TYR A 578 13.55 1.21 -8.46
CA TYR A 578 14.02 1.09 -7.08
C TYR A 578 15.43 0.48 -7.00
N ALA A 579 15.69 -0.59 -7.73
CA ALA A 579 17.01 -1.24 -7.78
C ALA A 579 18.08 -0.28 -8.33
N THR A 580 17.80 0.41 -9.44
CA THR A 580 18.69 1.40 -10.06
C THR A 580 19.03 2.54 -9.10
N LEU A 581 18.02 3.21 -8.52
CA LEU A 581 18.26 4.30 -7.56
C LEU A 581 19.00 3.83 -6.30
N THR A 582 18.76 2.60 -5.84
CA THR A 582 19.49 2.03 -4.70
C THR A 582 20.96 1.75 -5.05
N ALA A 583 21.25 1.27 -6.27
CA ALA A 583 22.61 1.05 -6.76
C ALA A 583 23.38 2.37 -6.98
N GLU A 584 22.70 3.44 -7.38
CA GLU A 584 23.22 4.80 -7.46
C GLU A 584 23.42 5.47 -6.08
N GLY A 585 23.04 4.80 -4.98
CA GLY A 585 23.27 5.26 -3.60
C GLY A 585 22.20 6.21 -3.05
N TYR A 586 21.05 6.33 -3.72
CA TYR A 586 19.88 7.04 -3.19
C TYR A 586 19.16 6.22 -2.12
N ARG A 587 18.20 6.85 -1.42
CA ARG A 587 17.31 6.21 -0.44
C ARG A 587 15.85 6.26 -0.90
N PRO A 588 15.47 5.56 -1.98
CA PRO A 588 14.13 5.63 -2.55
C PRO A 588 13.01 5.11 -1.61
N VAL A 589 11.81 5.66 -1.79
CA VAL A 589 10.53 5.11 -1.27
C VAL A 589 9.51 5.01 -2.38
N LEU A 590 8.79 3.89 -2.41
CA LEU A 590 7.83 3.54 -3.45
C LEU A 590 6.38 3.83 -3.03
N LEU A 591 5.59 4.40 -3.93
CA LEU A 591 4.13 4.44 -3.84
C LEU A 591 3.53 3.05 -4.09
N ASN A 592 2.87 2.48 -3.09
CA ASN A 592 1.88 1.44 -3.32
C ASN A 592 0.51 2.13 -3.52
N MET A 593 -0.07 1.97 -4.71
CA MET A 593 -1.37 2.55 -5.08
C MET A 593 -2.52 1.76 -4.46
N ALA A 594 -2.62 1.83 -3.13
CA ALA A 594 -3.36 0.91 -2.31
C ALA A 594 -4.88 1.01 -2.48
N ASN A 595 -5.57 -0.12 -2.27
CA ASN A 595 -6.98 -0.11 -1.96
C ASN A 595 -7.22 0.51 -0.56
N ALA A 596 -8.34 1.23 -0.38
CA ALA A 596 -8.69 1.83 0.92
C ALA A 596 -9.22 0.80 1.93
N GLU A 597 -9.96 -0.20 1.46
CA GLU A 597 -10.72 -1.13 2.29
C GLU A 597 -9.98 -2.44 2.58
N THR A 598 -9.21 -2.96 1.62
CA THR A 598 -8.56 -4.28 1.71
C THR A 598 -7.05 -4.23 1.51
N SER A 599 -6.30 -4.91 2.38
CA SER A 599 -4.84 -5.08 2.25
C SER A 599 -4.49 -5.83 0.97
N GLY A 600 -3.72 -5.21 0.08
CA GLY A 600 -3.32 -5.83 -1.18
C GLY A 600 -4.43 -5.84 -2.24
N GLY A 601 -5.47 -5.02 -2.09
CA GLY A 601 -6.56 -4.93 -3.06
C GLY A 601 -7.24 -6.27 -3.32
N GLY A 602 -7.18 -6.75 -4.57
CA GLY A 602 -7.73 -8.03 -5.00
C GLY A 602 -6.73 -9.18 -5.10
N TYR A 603 -5.53 -9.10 -4.50
CA TYR A 603 -4.44 -10.06 -4.77
C TYR A 603 -4.81 -11.52 -4.46
N ARG A 604 -5.58 -11.73 -3.38
CA ARG A 604 -6.19 -13.01 -2.97
C ARG A 604 -7.05 -13.66 -4.06
N HIS A 605 -7.64 -12.85 -4.93
CA HIS A 605 -8.57 -13.24 -5.99
C HIS A 605 -7.97 -13.12 -7.40
N GLY A 606 -6.64 -13.10 -7.51
CA GLY A 606 -5.90 -13.08 -8.76
C GLY A 606 -6.06 -11.80 -9.58
N ALA A 607 -6.47 -10.70 -8.95
CA ALA A 607 -6.57 -9.39 -9.60
C ALA A 607 -5.18 -8.84 -9.98
N ALA A 608 -5.17 -7.82 -10.84
CA ALA A 608 -3.95 -7.16 -11.27
C ALA A 608 -4.15 -5.65 -11.45
N ALA A 609 -3.68 -4.92 -10.45
CA ALA A 609 -3.03 -3.63 -10.59
C ALA A 609 -1.63 -3.70 -9.94
N GLN A 610 -1.02 -2.55 -9.71
CA GLN A 610 0.33 -2.44 -9.15
C GLN A 610 0.46 -2.98 -7.71
N GLU A 611 -0.57 -2.77 -6.87
CA GLU A 611 -0.60 -3.32 -5.50
C GLU A 611 -0.56 -4.85 -5.51
N GLU A 612 -1.41 -5.52 -6.29
CA GLU A 612 -1.43 -6.98 -6.35
C GLU A 612 -0.14 -7.58 -6.92
N ASN A 613 0.54 -6.87 -7.83
CA ASN A 613 1.85 -7.29 -8.36
C ASN A 613 2.94 -7.19 -7.28
N LEU A 614 2.98 -6.10 -6.51
CA LEU A 614 3.90 -5.91 -5.38
C LEU A 614 3.68 -6.98 -4.29
N PHE A 615 2.43 -7.31 -3.97
CA PHE A 615 2.08 -8.38 -3.03
C PHE A 615 2.56 -9.76 -3.51
N ARG A 616 2.47 -10.06 -4.82
CA ARG A 616 2.97 -11.32 -5.39
C ARG A 616 4.49 -11.43 -5.42
N ARG A 617 5.22 -10.31 -5.54
CA ARG A 617 6.69 -10.27 -5.74
C ARG A 617 7.52 -10.15 -4.45
N SER A 618 6.88 -9.95 -3.30
CA SER A 618 7.55 -9.61 -2.04
C SER A 618 6.90 -10.21 -0.80
N ASP A 619 7.53 -10.00 0.37
CA ASP A 619 6.96 -10.36 1.68
C ASP A 619 6.14 -9.23 2.35
N ILE A 620 5.76 -8.18 1.59
CA ILE A 620 4.94 -7.05 2.07
C ILE A 620 3.62 -7.49 2.71
N TYR A 621 3.05 -8.62 2.26
CA TYR A 621 1.77 -9.12 2.76
C TYR A 621 1.81 -9.38 4.27
N LEU A 622 2.96 -9.77 4.84
CA LEU A 622 3.14 -9.91 6.28
C LEU A 622 2.84 -8.59 7.02
N SER A 623 3.25 -7.46 6.46
CA SER A 623 3.05 -6.13 7.07
C SER A 623 1.57 -5.72 7.16
N LEU A 624 0.75 -6.13 6.20
CA LEU A 624 -0.56 -5.52 5.94
C LEU A 624 -1.75 -6.49 6.06
N ASP A 625 -1.54 -7.77 5.76
CA ASP A 625 -2.59 -8.79 5.74
C ASP A 625 -2.62 -9.55 7.07
N ALA A 626 -3.67 -9.30 7.86
CA ALA A 626 -3.77 -9.80 9.23
C ALA A 626 -3.98 -11.32 9.35
N GLU A 627 -4.44 -12.01 8.29
CA GLU A 627 -4.62 -13.46 8.30
C GLU A 627 -3.36 -14.22 7.86
N LEU A 628 -2.40 -13.51 7.26
CA LEU A 628 -1.11 -14.04 6.81
C LEU A 628 0.10 -13.46 7.56
N ASP A 629 -0.15 -12.68 8.61
CA ASP A 629 0.87 -12.01 9.43
C ASP A 629 1.81 -12.99 10.13
N ASP A 630 3.07 -12.57 10.28
CA ASP A 630 4.05 -13.17 11.18
C ASP A 630 4.35 -12.13 12.25
N THR A 631 3.57 -12.15 13.34
CA THR A 631 3.63 -11.21 14.46
C THR A 631 4.97 -11.24 15.21
N HIS A 632 5.83 -12.25 14.96
CA HIS A 632 7.20 -12.30 15.46
C HIS A 632 8.19 -11.54 14.57
N ARG A 633 7.84 -11.31 13.29
CA ARG A 633 8.62 -10.53 12.31
C ARG A 633 8.16 -9.09 12.12
N THR A 634 6.90 -8.78 12.41
CA THR A 634 6.31 -7.46 12.15
C THR A 634 6.27 -6.58 13.40
N LYS A 635 6.55 -5.29 13.26
CA LYS A 635 6.34 -4.28 14.31
C LYS A 635 5.53 -3.12 13.75
N ARG A 636 4.29 -2.99 14.24
CA ARG A 636 3.30 -2.03 13.74
C ARG A 636 3.02 -0.94 14.77
N TYR A 637 2.98 0.31 14.32
CA TYR A 637 2.81 1.48 15.17
C TYR A 637 1.77 2.47 14.62
N TRP A 638 0.98 3.09 15.49
CA TRP A 638 0.22 4.30 15.18
C TRP A 638 1.11 5.53 15.40
N CYS A 639 1.20 6.41 14.41
CA CYS A 639 1.73 7.75 14.65
C CYS A 639 0.67 8.62 15.33
N THR A 640 0.90 8.94 16.61
CA THR A 640 -0.05 9.67 17.45
C THR A 640 -0.13 11.17 17.13
N ASN A 641 -1.11 11.84 17.74
CA ASN A 641 -1.29 13.29 17.70
C ASN A 641 -0.13 14.07 18.33
N ASP A 642 0.81 13.43 19.02
CA ASP A 642 2.03 14.05 19.57
C ASP A 642 3.29 13.52 18.87
N ALA A 643 3.14 13.01 17.64
CA ALA A 643 4.20 12.48 16.78
C ALA A 643 5.02 11.30 17.37
N LYS A 644 4.53 10.70 18.45
CA LYS A 644 5.08 9.48 19.05
C LYS A 644 4.49 8.25 18.36
N GLU A 645 5.30 7.23 18.19
CA GLU A 645 4.88 5.90 17.73
C GLU A 645 4.35 5.10 18.93
N LYS A 646 3.06 4.74 18.90
CA LYS A 646 2.44 3.81 19.85
C LYS A 646 2.31 2.44 19.16
N LEU A 647 2.78 1.37 19.79
CA LEU A 647 2.62 0.01 19.27
C LEU A 647 1.12 -0.30 19.07
N LEU A 648 0.78 -1.04 18.02
CA LEU A 648 -0.57 -1.58 17.82
C LEU A 648 -0.87 -2.69 18.84
N GLU A 649 -2.07 -2.68 19.40
CA GLU A 649 -2.61 -3.83 20.14
C GLU A 649 -3.15 -4.89 19.16
N ALA A 650 -3.30 -6.14 19.61
CA ALA A 650 -3.80 -7.24 18.77
C ALA A 650 -5.22 -7.03 18.19
N ASN A 651 -5.99 -6.08 18.74
CA ASN A 651 -7.34 -5.72 18.27
C ASN A 651 -7.36 -4.44 17.39
N ASP A 652 -6.23 -3.76 17.20
CA ASP A 652 -6.17 -2.52 16.41
C ASP A 652 -6.27 -2.82 14.91
N LYS A 653 -7.24 -2.19 14.23
CA LYS A 653 -7.45 -2.38 12.78
C LYS A 653 -6.55 -1.47 11.95
N ILE A 654 -5.74 -2.08 11.08
CA ILE A 654 -4.91 -1.40 10.07
C ILE A 654 -5.78 -0.86 8.92
N TYR A 655 -6.79 -1.64 8.51
CA TYR A 655 -7.74 -1.34 7.44
C TYR A 655 -9.19 -1.21 7.99
N PRO A 656 -10.05 -0.37 7.38
CA PRO A 656 -9.78 0.48 6.21
C PRO A 656 -8.82 1.64 6.52
N ILE A 657 -8.01 2.01 5.53
CA ILE A 657 -7.16 3.20 5.59
C ILE A 657 -8.09 4.41 5.63
N GLN A 658 -8.07 5.12 6.77
CA GLN A 658 -8.90 6.31 6.98
C GLN A 658 -8.68 7.34 5.88
N GLU A 659 -9.68 8.18 5.62
CA GLU A 659 -9.53 9.27 4.65
C GLU A 659 -8.33 10.17 5.02
N PHE A 660 -7.52 10.47 4.00
CA PHE A 660 -6.20 11.11 4.07
C PHE A 660 -5.11 10.36 4.86
N GLY A 661 -5.38 9.17 5.39
CA GLY A 661 -4.39 8.28 6.00
C GLY A 661 -3.47 7.61 4.97
N ALA A 662 -2.36 7.05 5.48
CA ALA A 662 -1.38 6.30 4.71
C ALA A 662 -0.59 5.35 5.64
N ILE A 663 0.02 4.29 5.09
CA ILE A 663 0.83 3.34 5.86
C ILE A 663 2.26 3.33 5.31
N TYR A 664 3.23 3.72 6.14
CA TYR A 664 4.66 3.54 5.85
C TYR A 664 5.10 2.12 6.22
N ILE A 665 5.93 1.53 5.38
CA ILE A 665 6.44 0.16 5.52
C ILE A 665 7.92 0.14 5.11
N SER A 666 8.78 -0.44 5.93
CA SER A 666 10.22 -0.57 5.65
C SER A 666 10.73 -1.97 5.99
N GLY A 667 11.78 -2.40 5.29
CA GLY A 667 12.38 -3.73 5.47
C GLY A 667 11.82 -4.83 4.56
N ILE A 668 10.95 -4.48 3.59
CA ILE A 668 10.36 -5.43 2.63
C ILE A 668 11.47 -6.09 1.80
N THR A 669 11.29 -7.37 1.48
CA THR A 669 12.17 -8.13 0.58
C THR A 669 11.41 -8.50 -0.70
N VAL A 670 11.91 -8.03 -1.85
CA VAL A 670 11.43 -8.41 -3.19
C VAL A 670 12.32 -9.52 -3.73
N PHE A 671 11.72 -10.61 -4.19
CA PHE A 671 12.45 -11.80 -4.66
C PHE A 671 11.91 -12.37 -5.98
N ARG A 672 10.96 -11.69 -6.63
CA ARG A 672 10.47 -12.03 -7.97
C ARG A 672 10.46 -10.87 -8.93
N ASP A 673 10.64 -11.25 -10.19
CA ASP A 673 10.52 -10.42 -11.37
C ASP A 673 9.06 -10.13 -11.75
N VAL A 674 8.87 -9.33 -12.80
CA VAL A 674 7.57 -8.88 -13.35
C VAL A 674 6.69 -10.01 -13.94
N GLU A 675 5.41 -9.69 -14.22
CA GLU A 675 4.38 -10.66 -14.65
C GLU A 675 4.61 -11.22 -16.06
N ASP A 676 5.05 -10.38 -16.99
CA ASP A 676 5.45 -10.72 -18.36
C ASP A 676 6.68 -11.64 -18.41
N LYS A 677 7.57 -11.55 -17.41
CA LYS A 677 8.67 -12.51 -17.18
C LYS A 677 8.27 -13.73 -16.35
N GLY A 678 6.97 -14.01 -16.26
CA GLY A 678 6.43 -15.19 -15.58
C GLY A 678 6.72 -15.25 -14.09
N TYR A 679 6.85 -14.10 -13.42
CA TYR A 679 7.18 -14.01 -11.99
C TYR A 679 8.46 -14.78 -11.60
N ALA A 680 9.46 -14.79 -12.50
CA ALA A 680 10.76 -15.44 -12.31
C ALA A 680 11.41 -15.06 -10.97
N LEU A 681 12.13 -16.00 -10.36
CA LEU A 681 12.84 -15.76 -9.12
C LEU A 681 14.15 -15.02 -9.40
N LEU A 682 14.42 -13.95 -8.65
CA LEU A 682 15.60 -13.10 -8.86
C LEU A 682 16.89 -13.82 -8.46
N GLU A 683 18.01 -13.53 -9.12
CA GLU A 683 19.31 -14.05 -8.68
C GLU A 683 19.82 -13.36 -7.41
N ASP A 684 19.57 -12.04 -7.32
CA ASP A 684 19.88 -11.20 -6.17
C ASP A 684 18.59 -10.51 -5.69
N PRO A 685 18.02 -10.91 -4.53
CA PRO A 685 16.82 -10.27 -3.98
C PRO A 685 17.05 -8.80 -3.63
N LEU A 686 16.08 -7.95 -3.94
CA LEU A 686 16.09 -6.55 -3.56
C LEU A 686 15.58 -6.42 -2.11
N TYR A 687 16.53 -6.32 -1.19
CA TYR A 687 16.27 -6.21 0.25
C TYR A 687 16.02 -4.76 0.71
N ASN A 688 15.29 -4.62 1.82
CA ASN A 688 15.08 -3.33 2.50
C ASN A 688 14.35 -2.30 1.62
N VAL A 689 13.41 -2.77 0.80
CA VAL A 689 12.49 -1.92 0.04
C VAL A 689 11.58 -1.18 1.04
N ASN A 690 11.33 0.09 0.74
CA ASN A 690 10.51 0.97 1.56
C ASN A 690 9.32 1.48 0.74
N VAL A 691 8.13 1.42 1.32
CA VAL A 691 6.85 1.66 0.64
C VAL A 691 5.98 2.58 1.49
N ILE A 692 5.21 3.45 0.86
CA ILE A 692 4.05 4.10 1.47
C ILE A 692 2.80 3.63 0.70
N ALA A 693 1.91 2.94 1.40
CA ALA A 693 0.58 2.58 0.90
C ALA A 693 -0.37 3.77 1.08
N LEU A 694 -0.94 4.25 -0.03
CA LEU A 694 -1.80 5.42 -0.08
C LEU A 694 -2.99 5.16 -1.03
N PRO A 695 -4.24 5.34 -0.60
CA PRO A 695 -5.40 5.08 -1.45
C PRO A 695 -5.88 6.32 -2.23
N ALA A 696 -5.92 6.21 -3.55
CA ALA A 696 -6.61 7.15 -4.44
C ALA A 696 -8.14 7.02 -4.32
N TYR A 697 -8.89 8.00 -4.82
CA TYR A 697 -10.35 7.89 -4.91
C TYR A 697 -10.75 6.88 -5.99
N GLN A 698 -11.69 5.99 -5.66
CA GLN A 698 -12.28 5.05 -6.60
C GLN A 698 -13.46 5.70 -7.33
N GLN A 699 -13.36 5.85 -8.65
CA GLN A 699 -14.37 6.42 -9.54
C GLN A 699 -14.90 7.79 -9.07
N PRO A 700 -14.02 8.79 -8.85
CA PRO A 700 -14.41 10.12 -8.38
C PRO A 700 -15.29 10.86 -9.40
N GLU A 701 -16.00 11.86 -8.91
CA GLU A 701 -16.80 12.76 -9.74
C GLU A 701 -15.91 13.61 -10.65
N LEU A 702 -16.29 13.71 -11.94
CA LEU A 702 -15.49 14.34 -12.98
C LEU A 702 -16.20 15.57 -13.57
N LYS A 703 -15.42 16.60 -13.90
CA LYS A 703 -15.84 17.68 -14.81
C LYS A 703 -15.49 17.27 -16.25
N HIS A 704 -16.41 17.53 -17.18
CA HIS A 704 -16.23 17.26 -18.60
C HIS A 704 -16.22 18.57 -19.39
N ASN A 705 -15.04 19.20 -19.45
CA ASN A 705 -14.77 20.38 -20.25
C ASN A 705 -14.00 19.95 -21.53
N ASN A 706 -13.14 20.81 -22.09
CA ASN A 706 -12.20 20.43 -23.15
C ASN A 706 -11.29 19.25 -22.73
N GLU A 707 -10.89 19.24 -21.46
CA GLU A 707 -10.24 18.12 -20.79
C GLU A 707 -11.16 17.51 -19.72
N VAL A 708 -10.88 16.25 -19.36
CA VAL A 708 -11.60 15.55 -18.28
C VAL A 708 -10.84 15.73 -16.96
N LEU A 709 -11.45 16.45 -16.02
CA LEU A 709 -10.82 16.84 -14.75
C LEU A 709 -11.60 16.25 -13.55
N LEU A 710 -11.00 16.27 -12.35
CA LEU A 710 -11.72 15.97 -11.10
C LEU A 710 -12.59 17.18 -10.70
N THR A 711 -13.71 16.98 -9.99
CA THR A 711 -14.36 18.11 -9.29
C THR A 711 -13.45 18.65 -8.18
N GLY A 712 -13.62 19.93 -7.81
CA GLY A 712 -12.69 20.62 -6.89
C GLY A 712 -12.49 19.91 -5.54
N LYS A 713 -13.55 19.25 -5.03
CA LYS A 713 -13.50 18.39 -3.85
C LYS A 713 -12.48 17.26 -4.01
N TYR A 714 -12.61 16.45 -5.07
CA TYR A 714 -11.71 15.33 -5.32
C TYR A 714 -10.31 15.80 -5.75
N ALA A 715 -10.20 16.91 -6.50
CA ALA A 715 -8.91 17.51 -6.85
C ALA A 715 -8.08 17.87 -5.61
N ALA A 716 -8.68 18.62 -4.69
CA ALA A 716 -8.02 19.02 -3.44
C ALA A 716 -7.75 17.83 -2.51
N GLY A 717 -8.69 16.88 -2.41
CA GLY A 717 -8.50 15.63 -1.66
C GLY A 717 -7.39 14.75 -2.22
N THR A 718 -7.20 14.73 -3.54
CA THR A 718 -6.10 14.00 -4.19
C THR A 718 -4.76 14.70 -3.99
N ARG A 719 -4.69 16.03 -4.17
CA ARG A 719 -3.49 16.83 -3.84
C ARG A 719 -3.05 16.55 -2.40
N LYS A 720 -4.01 16.55 -1.48
CA LYS A 720 -3.84 16.23 -0.06
C LYS A 720 -3.25 14.84 0.20
N LYS A 721 -3.75 13.81 -0.49
CA LYS A 721 -3.19 12.45 -0.41
C LYS A 721 -1.73 12.42 -0.91
N ILE A 722 -1.43 13.11 -2.01
CA ILE A 722 -0.07 13.22 -2.57
C ILE A 722 0.87 13.95 -1.59
N GLU A 723 0.44 15.07 -0.99
CA GLU A 723 1.25 15.79 0.01
C GLU A 723 1.60 14.94 1.23
N ASN A 724 0.66 14.11 1.71
CA ASN A 724 0.92 13.22 2.84
C ASN A 724 1.99 12.17 2.51
N PHE A 725 2.05 11.66 1.28
CA PHE A 725 3.15 10.79 0.83
C PHE A 725 4.50 11.51 0.91
N PHE A 726 4.60 12.73 0.39
CA PHE A 726 5.83 13.53 0.41
C PHE A 726 6.27 13.85 1.85
N ALA A 727 5.33 14.25 2.73
CA ALA A 727 5.62 14.55 4.13
C ALA A 727 6.10 13.32 4.92
N ILE A 728 5.48 12.16 4.71
CA ILE A 728 5.88 10.89 5.34
C ILE A 728 7.23 10.41 4.81
N ALA A 729 7.48 10.51 3.50
CA ALA A 729 8.77 10.19 2.89
C ALA A 729 9.92 11.01 3.48
N HIS A 730 9.72 12.34 3.61
CA HIS A 730 10.72 13.21 4.26
C HIS A 730 10.89 12.86 5.75
N LYS A 731 9.82 12.57 6.51
CA LYS A 731 9.93 12.19 7.94
C LYS A 731 10.83 10.96 8.16
N HIS A 732 10.77 9.97 7.27
CA HIS A 732 11.63 8.77 7.32
C HIS A 732 13.01 8.97 6.65
N GLY A 733 13.30 10.19 6.19
CA GLY A 733 14.60 10.58 5.64
C GLY A 733 14.88 9.99 4.26
N HIS A 734 13.86 9.70 3.46
CA HIS A 734 14.03 9.37 2.05
C HIS A 734 14.45 10.62 1.27
N ASP A 735 15.44 10.48 0.40
CA ASP A 735 15.92 11.57 -0.44
C ASP A 735 15.38 11.52 -1.88
N SER A 736 14.66 10.45 -2.22
CA SER A 736 14.18 10.17 -3.57
C SER A 736 12.83 9.46 -3.54
N LEU A 737 11.96 9.77 -4.51
CA LEU A 737 10.59 9.23 -4.57
C LEU A 737 10.37 8.41 -5.83
N ILE A 738 9.67 7.28 -5.72
CA ILE A 738 9.18 6.50 -6.86
C ILE A 738 7.65 6.49 -6.82
N LEU A 739 7.07 7.13 -7.82
CA LEU A 739 5.65 7.41 -7.98
C LEU A 739 5.12 6.69 -9.23
N SER A 740 3.81 6.73 -9.45
CA SER A 740 3.15 6.15 -10.62
C SER A 740 1.84 6.88 -10.94
N ALA A 741 1.06 6.36 -11.89
CA ALA A 741 -0.19 6.96 -12.37
C ALA A 741 -1.34 6.80 -11.34
N PHE A 742 -1.27 7.59 -10.27
CA PHE A 742 -2.06 7.43 -9.04
C PHE A 742 -3.58 7.38 -9.29
N GLY A 743 -4.15 6.18 -9.15
CA GLY A 743 -5.58 5.91 -9.34
C GLY A 743 -6.07 5.92 -10.79
N CYS A 744 -5.17 5.98 -11.79
CA CYS A 744 -5.52 6.17 -13.20
C CYS A 744 -6.01 4.89 -13.92
N GLY A 745 -5.69 3.71 -13.38
CA GLY A 745 -6.21 2.41 -13.86
C GLY A 745 -7.64 2.15 -13.39
N ALA A 746 -7.85 1.02 -12.69
CA ALA A 746 -9.17 0.57 -12.24
C ALA A 746 -9.99 1.60 -11.42
N PHE A 747 -9.34 2.59 -10.80
CA PHE A 747 -9.98 3.65 -10.02
C PHE A 747 -10.41 4.87 -10.87
N LYS A 748 -10.11 4.90 -12.18
CA LYS A 748 -10.65 5.85 -13.17
C LYS A 748 -10.36 7.34 -12.91
N ASN A 749 -9.21 7.68 -12.31
CA ASN A 749 -8.77 9.07 -12.18
C ASN A 749 -8.16 9.57 -13.51
N PRO A 750 -8.47 10.80 -13.98
CA PRO A 750 -7.96 11.30 -15.26
C PRO A 750 -6.45 11.60 -15.21
N PRO A 751 -5.59 10.94 -16.02
CA PRO A 751 -4.12 11.02 -15.87
C PRO A 751 -3.54 12.43 -15.97
N PHE A 752 -4.02 13.21 -16.94
CA PHE A 752 -3.63 14.61 -17.16
C PHE A 752 -3.76 15.45 -15.88
N HIS A 753 -4.92 15.37 -15.21
CA HIS A 753 -5.17 16.15 -14.01
C HIS A 753 -4.38 15.62 -12.80
N ILE A 754 -4.16 14.31 -12.70
CA ILE A 754 -3.32 13.73 -11.64
C ILE A 754 -1.85 14.18 -11.79
N ALA A 755 -1.32 14.23 -13.01
CA ALA A 755 0.03 14.74 -13.27
C ALA A 755 0.18 16.23 -12.89
N LEU A 756 -0.81 17.07 -13.22
CA LEU A 756 -0.84 18.47 -12.76
C LEU A 756 -0.92 18.59 -11.22
N LEU A 757 -1.70 17.74 -10.56
CA LEU A 757 -1.78 17.73 -9.10
C LEU A 757 -0.44 17.31 -8.47
N PHE A 758 0.24 16.29 -9.01
CA PHE A 758 1.61 15.94 -8.61
C PHE A 758 2.59 17.10 -8.80
N LYS A 759 2.60 17.74 -9.98
CA LYS A 759 3.42 18.92 -10.27
C LYS A 759 3.24 20.01 -9.21
N SER A 760 1.99 20.31 -8.84
CA SER A 760 1.69 21.31 -7.80
C SER A 760 2.19 20.92 -6.40
N VAL A 761 2.48 19.64 -6.13
CA VAL A 761 3.11 19.19 -4.87
C VAL A 761 4.63 19.16 -5.02
N ILE A 762 5.18 18.80 -6.17
CA ILE A 762 6.63 18.86 -6.44
C ILE A 762 7.14 20.30 -6.30
N GLU A 763 6.42 21.28 -6.86
CA GLU A 763 6.73 22.71 -6.68
C GLU A 763 6.62 23.18 -5.21
N GLN A 764 5.78 22.55 -4.39
CA GLN A 764 5.70 22.81 -2.93
C GLN A 764 6.85 22.16 -2.13
N TYR A 765 7.41 21.06 -2.62
CA TYR A 765 8.48 20.28 -1.96
C TYR A 765 9.85 20.42 -2.65
N ALA A 766 10.06 21.48 -3.43
CA ALA A 766 11.29 21.71 -4.16
C ALA A 766 12.52 21.82 -3.24
N GLY A 767 13.55 21.03 -3.54
CA GLY A 767 14.80 20.95 -2.80
C GLY A 767 14.78 20.05 -1.54
N TYR A 768 13.68 19.37 -1.22
CA TYR A 768 13.66 18.35 -0.14
C TYR A 768 14.00 16.94 -0.64
N PHE A 769 13.79 16.66 -1.92
CA PHE A 769 14.17 15.42 -2.58
C PHE A 769 15.19 15.72 -3.69
N LYS A 770 16.18 14.85 -3.87
CA LYS A 770 17.16 14.93 -4.97
C LYS A 770 16.47 14.65 -6.30
N THR A 771 15.71 13.56 -6.36
CA THR A 771 15.04 13.13 -7.59
C THR A 771 13.70 12.44 -7.34
N ILE A 772 12.78 12.59 -8.30
CA ILE A 772 11.44 12.02 -8.28
C ILE A 772 11.20 11.30 -9.61
N TYR A 773 11.03 9.98 -9.55
CA TYR A 773 10.76 9.15 -10.72
C TYR A 773 9.28 8.77 -10.75
N PHE A 774 8.64 8.92 -11.91
CA PHE A 774 7.33 8.35 -12.19
C PHE A 774 7.53 7.10 -13.05
N ALA A 775 7.36 5.92 -12.45
CA ALA A 775 7.41 4.62 -13.11
C ALA A 775 5.99 4.24 -13.54
N ILE A 776 5.70 4.31 -14.85
CA ILE A 776 4.35 4.14 -15.40
C ILE A 776 4.40 3.21 -16.60
N ILE A 777 3.90 1.99 -16.43
CA ILE A 777 3.62 1.05 -17.51
C ILE A 777 2.14 1.21 -17.89
N ASP A 778 1.85 1.32 -19.18
CA ASP A 778 0.49 1.34 -19.69
C ASP A 778 -0.05 -0.09 -19.85
N ASP A 779 -1.25 -0.33 -19.31
CA ASP A 779 -1.83 -1.66 -19.12
C ASP A 779 -3.21 -1.81 -19.78
N HIS A 780 -3.89 -2.95 -19.55
CA HIS A 780 -5.25 -3.20 -20.04
C HIS A 780 -6.34 -2.19 -19.59
N ASN A 781 -6.06 -1.28 -18.64
CA ASN A 781 -6.95 -0.18 -18.27
C ASN A 781 -6.69 1.10 -19.07
N THR A 782 -5.73 1.12 -19.99
CA THR A 782 -5.35 2.28 -20.82
C THR A 782 -6.09 2.35 -22.16
N GLY A 783 -5.96 3.47 -22.87
CA GLY A 783 -6.66 3.73 -24.14
C GLY A 783 -8.17 3.94 -24.01
N ASN A 784 -8.73 3.88 -22.80
CA ASN A 784 -10.15 4.03 -22.54
C ASN A 784 -10.60 5.50 -22.66
N ARG A 785 -11.92 5.75 -22.60
CA ARG A 785 -12.54 7.09 -22.76
C ARG A 785 -11.89 8.20 -21.90
N LEU A 786 -11.32 7.84 -20.75
CA LEU A 786 -10.71 8.75 -19.75
C LEU A 786 -9.18 8.88 -19.88
N ASN A 787 -8.52 8.00 -20.63
CA ASN A 787 -7.06 7.93 -20.77
C ASN A 787 -6.67 7.46 -22.19
N ARG A 788 -7.23 8.13 -23.19
CA ARG A 788 -7.10 7.77 -24.63
C ARG A 788 -5.65 7.69 -25.11
N ASN A 789 -4.78 8.51 -24.53
CA ASN A 789 -3.35 8.60 -24.85
C ASN A 789 -2.48 7.73 -23.92
N GLY A 790 -3.08 6.80 -23.18
CA GLY A 790 -2.41 6.08 -22.11
C GLY A 790 -2.38 6.84 -20.78
N ASN A 791 -1.70 6.27 -19.78
CA ASN A 791 -1.36 6.94 -18.54
C ASN A 791 0.06 7.51 -18.59
N TYR A 792 1.01 6.85 -19.29
CA TYR A 792 2.40 7.28 -19.40
C TYR A 792 2.53 8.65 -20.07
N LYS A 793 1.96 8.83 -21.27
CA LYS A 793 2.14 10.07 -22.06
C LYS A 793 1.68 11.35 -21.34
N PRO A 794 0.48 11.43 -20.73
CA PRO A 794 0.07 12.63 -20.00
C PRO A 794 1.00 13.02 -18.84
N PHE A 795 1.59 12.03 -18.14
CA PHE A 795 2.59 12.32 -17.13
C PHE A 795 3.89 12.81 -17.76
N LYS A 796 4.36 12.17 -18.84
CA LYS A 796 5.58 12.56 -19.55
C LYS A 796 5.52 14.00 -20.07
N ASP A 797 4.42 14.34 -20.74
CA ASP A 797 4.19 15.68 -21.33
C ASP A 797 4.14 16.82 -20.29
N ILE A 798 3.95 16.51 -19.01
CA ILE A 798 3.79 17.48 -17.91
C ILE A 798 4.97 17.51 -16.94
N LEU A 799 5.62 16.35 -16.70
CA LEU A 799 6.55 16.15 -15.58
C LEU A 799 7.97 15.75 -15.99
N ASP A 800 8.19 15.25 -17.21
CA ASP A 800 9.49 14.71 -17.60
C ASP A 800 10.53 15.82 -17.82
N GLY A 801 11.71 15.67 -17.22
CA GLY A 801 12.77 16.67 -17.26
C GLY A 801 12.50 17.95 -16.47
N LEU A 802 11.46 18.01 -15.62
CA LEU A 802 11.27 19.16 -14.73
C LEU A 802 12.45 19.26 -13.75
N ASN A 803 13.05 20.45 -13.71
CA ASN A 803 14.16 20.81 -12.83
C ASN A 803 13.67 21.96 -11.95
N VAL A 804 13.19 21.63 -10.75
CA VAL A 804 12.46 22.59 -9.89
C VAL A 804 13.40 23.15 -8.83
N PRO A 805 13.76 24.45 -8.88
CA PRO A 805 14.68 25.05 -7.92
C PRO A 805 14.00 25.21 -6.55
N ALA A 806 14.78 25.09 -5.49
CA ALA A 806 14.32 25.41 -4.15
C ALA A 806 13.86 26.88 -4.04
N SER A 807 12.79 27.13 -3.27
CA SER A 807 12.30 28.49 -3.05
C SER A 807 13.34 29.34 -2.30
N SER A 808 13.84 30.40 -2.93
CA SER A 808 14.69 31.41 -2.26
C SER A 808 13.89 32.24 -1.25
N LYS A 809 12.56 32.29 -1.39
CA LYS A 809 11.64 32.97 -0.47
C LYS A 809 11.35 32.08 0.73
N GLN A 810 11.66 32.59 1.91
CA GLN A 810 11.23 31.99 3.18
C GLN A 810 9.70 31.99 3.24
N LEU A 811 9.11 30.87 3.68
CA LEU A 811 7.66 30.79 3.90
C LEU A 811 7.26 31.78 5.01
N ASP A 812 6.31 32.64 4.67
CA ASP A 812 5.92 33.77 5.51
C ASP A 812 5.24 33.28 6.80
N VAL A 813 5.78 33.67 7.95
CA VAL A 813 5.64 32.91 9.22
C VAL A 813 4.18 32.86 9.72
N ASN A 814 3.35 33.79 9.27
CA ASN A 814 1.95 33.92 9.65
C ASN A 814 0.94 33.48 8.57
N MET A 815 1.39 32.89 7.45
CA MET A 815 0.49 32.32 6.43
C MET A 815 0.47 30.79 6.49
N ALA A 816 -0.68 30.25 6.88
CA ALA A 816 -1.01 28.82 6.91
C ALA A 816 -1.08 28.22 5.48
N THR A 817 0.09 28.03 4.87
CA THR A 817 0.28 27.71 3.46
C THR A 817 0.54 26.21 3.26
N GLY A 818 -0.12 25.63 2.26
CA GLY A 818 -0.22 24.17 2.12
C GLY A 818 -1.32 23.60 3.02
N PRO A 819 -2.21 22.76 2.51
CA PRO A 819 -3.44 22.43 3.23
C PRO A 819 -3.28 21.66 4.56
N PHE A 820 -2.11 21.10 4.88
CA PHE A 820 -1.79 20.50 6.21
C PHE A 820 -0.78 21.30 7.02
N ARG A 821 -1.03 22.62 7.10
CA ARG A 821 -0.69 23.51 8.21
C ARG A 821 0.54 23.09 9.02
N VAL A 822 1.66 23.73 8.72
CA VAL A 822 2.59 24.08 9.78
C VAL A 822 1.96 25.24 10.58
N ILE A 823 1.96 25.12 11.91
CA ILE A 823 1.71 26.25 12.83
C ILE A 823 2.81 26.20 13.88
N GLY A 824 3.73 27.16 13.84
CA GLY A 824 4.64 27.39 14.95
C GLY A 824 3.85 27.96 16.13
N LYS A 825 4.04 27.43 17.35
CA LYS A 825 3.31 27.90 18.54
C LYS A 825 3.54 29.37 18.89
N ASP A 826 4.71 29.90 18.51
CA ASP A 826 5.24 31.17 19.01
C ASP A 826 5.49 32.21 17.90
N HIS A 827 4.82 32.09 16.74
CA HIS A 827 4.91 33.01 15.58
C HIS A 827 6.33 33.25 15.00
N VAL A 828 7.34 32.47 15.40
CA VAL A 828 8.74 32.65 14.98
C VAL A 828 9.31 31.34 14.42
N LYS A 829 9.46 31.30 13.09
CA LYS A 829 10.02 30.22 12.26
C LYS A 829 9.26 28.88 12.33
N MET A 830 8.50 28.61 11.28
CA MET A 830 7.93 27.30 10.98
C MET A 830 9.02 26.22 10.82
N THR A 831 8.77 24.99 11.28
CA THR A 831 9.60 23.83 10.95
C THR A 831 8.78 22.63 10.45
N ILE A 832 9.38 21.76 9.62
CA ILE A 832 8.72 20.53 9.12
C ILE A 832 8.29 19.61 10.27
N GLY A 833 8.96 19.70 11.43
CA GLY A 833 8.58 18.97 12.64
C GLY A 833 7.23 19.37 13.26
N GLU A 834 6.52 20.35 12.70
CA GLU A 834 5.22 20.81 13.19
C GLU A 834 4.06 20.50 12.21
N VAL A 835 4.34 19.85 11.07
CA VAL A 835 3.32 19.40 10.11
C VAL A 835 2.32 18.45 10.78
N SER A 836 1.03 18.69 10.57
CA SER A 836 -0.06 17.90 11.17
C SER A 836 -1.16 17.62 10.17
N ILE A 837 -1.50 16.34 9.96
CA ILE A 837 -2.42 15.92 8.88
C ILE A 837 -3.85 16.32 9.23
N PHE A 838 -4.23 17.56 8.90
CA PHE A 838 -5.50 18.14 9.34
C PHE A 838 -6.72 17.71 8.50
N GLY A 839 -7.88 17.61 9.16
CA GLY A 839 -9.15 17.23 8.54
C GLY A 839 -9.94 18.36 7.83
N LEU A 840 -9.43 19.60 7.80
CA LEU A 840 -10.19 20.76 7.27
C LEU A 840 -10.57 20.62 5.79
N ASN A 841 -11.69 21.25 5.43
CA ASN A 841 -12.12 21.41 4.04
C ASN A 841 -11.22 22.43 3.31
N PRO A 842 -11.08 22.34 1.98
CA PRO A 842 -10.52 23.42 1.17
C PRO A 842 -11.37 24.69 1.27
N CYS A 843 -10.74 25.87 1.27
CA CYS A 843 -11.45 27.12 1.06
C CYS A 843 -12.07 27.12 -0.34
N GLN A 844 -13.36 27.45 -0.45
CA GLN A 844 -14.08 27.46 -1.74
C GLN A 844 -13.52 28.50 -2.74
N TYR A 845 -12.81 29.52 -2.24
CA TYR A 845 -12.16 30.55 -3.05
C TYR A 845 -10.70 30.19 -3.41
N GLY A 846 -10.13 29.14 -2.82
CA GLY A 846 -8.79 28.64 -3.15
C GLY A 846 -7.70 29.71 -3.11
N ALA A 847 -7.02 29.91 -4.24
CA ALA A 847 -5.98 30.92 -4.42
C ALA A 847 -6.51 32.37 -4.53
N GLU A 848 -7.82 32.56 -4.75
CA GLU A 848 -8.50 33.85 -4.88
C GLU A 848 -9.23 34.25 -3.58
N CYS A 849 -8.91 33.59 -2.46
CA CYS A 849 -9.45 33.93 -1.15
C CYS A 849 -8.89 35.26 -0.63
N ASN A 850 -9.78 36.21 -0.31
CA ASN A 850 -9.40 37.47 0.33
C ASN A 850 -9.27 37.36 1.86
N ASP A 851 -9.85 36.30 2.45
CA ASP A 851 -9.99 36.09 3.90
C ASP A 851 -8.76 35.40 4.53
N LEU A 852 -7.60 35.46 3.86
CA LEU A 852 -6.32 34.87 4.29
C LEU A 852 -5.77 35.46 5.61
N ASP A 853 -6.25 36.64 6.01
CA ASP A 853 -5.94 37.30 7.28
C ASP A 853 -7.00 37.06 8.38
N ASP A 854 -8.15 36.44 8.06
CA ASP A 854 -9.16 36.08 9.06
C ASP A 854 -8.76 34.76 9.75
N GLU A 855 -8.45 34.85 11.04
CA GLU A 855 -8.02 33.69 11.82
C GLU A 855 -9.13 32.64 11.99
N GLN A 856 -10.40 33.05 12.09
CA GLN A 856 -11.54 32.15 12.23
C GLN A 856 -11.87 31.46 10.90
N HIS A 857 -11.80 32.18 9.79
CA HIS A 857 -11.86 31.60 8.45
C HIS A 857 -10.74 30.58 8.25
N CYS A 858 -9.49 30.95 8.49
CA CYS A 858 -8.34 30.08 8.33
C CYS A 858 -8.32 28.90 9.31
N ARG A 859 -8.90 29.01 10.52
CA ARG A 859 -9.12 27.88 11.43
C ARG A 859 -10.15 26.87 10.90
N SER A 860 -11.03 27.30 9.99
CA SER A 860 -12.13 26.51 9.42
C SER A 860 -11.81 25.90 8.05
N TYR A 861 -10.97 26.58 7.26
CA TYR A 861 -10.65 26.20 5.88
C TYR A 861 -9.14 26.12 5.62
N SER A 862 -8.76 25.29 4.65
CA SER A 862 -7.37 25.13 4.18
C SER A 862 -7.12 25.86 2.86
N HIS A 863 -5.94 26.48 2.74
CA HIS A 863 -5.56 27.34 1.62
C HIS A 863 -4.36 26.77 0.86
N PRO A 864 -4.20 27.11 -0.44
CA PRO A 864 -3.04 26.66 -1.20
C PRO A 864 -1.73 27.35 -0.74
N PRO A 865 -0.55 26.78 -1.06
CA PRO A 865 0.72 27.45 -0.81
C PRO A 865 0.94 28.69 -1.71
N LEU A 866 1.93 29.51 -1.37
CA LEU A 866 2.42 30.56 -2.26
C LEU A 866 3.18 29.95 -3.45
N CYS A 867 3.02 30.52 -4.64
CA CYS A 867 3.81 30.15 -5.80
C CYS A 867 5.27 30.58 -5.63
N HIS A 868 6.22 29.66 -5.81
CA HIS A 868 7.67 29.94 -5.75
C HIS A 868 8.10 31.11 -6.66
N GLN A 869 7.52 31.18 -7.87
CA GLN A 869 7.76 32.27 -8.84
C GLN A 869 6.94 33.55 -8.54
N SER A 870 5.80 33.44 -7.83
CA SER A 870 4.77 34.48 -7.68
C SER A 870 4.61 35.34 -8.95
N ASP A 871 5.11 36.56 -8.94
CA ASP A 871 4.85 37.57 -9.96
C ASP A 871 5.58 37.35 -11.30
N SER A 872 6.49 36.37 -11.38
CA SER A 872 7.07 35.89 -12.65
C SER A 872 6.45 34.57 -13.12
N CYS A 873 5.37 34.11 -12.46
CA CYS A 873 4.67 32.89 -12.81
C CYS A 873 3.78 33.08 -14.05
N ASP A 874 4.26 32.62 -15.19
CA ASP A 874 3.50 32.54 -16.43
C ASP A 874 2.42 31.42 -16.42
N GLN A 875 2.47 30.52 -15.44
CA GLN A 875 1.62 29.32 -15.37
C GLN A 875 0.16 29.64 -15.01
N VAL A 876 -0.11 30.76 -14.32
CA VAL A 876 -1.47 31.20 -13.94
C VAL A 876 -2.43 31.29 -15.14
N LYS A 877 -1.89 31.51 -16.35
CA LYS A 877 -2.65 31.63 -17.61
C LYS A 877 -2.70 30.33 -18.43
N LYS A 878 -1.98 29.28 -18.01
CA LYS A 878 -1.69 28.07 -18.81
C LYS A 878 -2.09 26.77 -18.10
N ASP A 879 -2.19 26.79 -16.78
CA ASP A 879 -2.40 25.62 -15.93
C ASP A 879 -3.51 25.91 -14.90
N GLU A 880 -4.69 25.28 -15.08
CA GLU A 880 -5.86 25.48 -14.22
C GLU A 880 -5.61 24.96 -12.79
N VAL A 881 -4.78 23.92 -12.63
CA VAL A 881 -4.38 23.42 -11.30
C VAL A 881 -3.44 24.43 -10.66
N HIS A 882 -2.46 24.96 -11.40
CA HIS A 882 -1.57 26.00 -10.87
C HIS A 882 -2.35 27.24 -10.40
N LYS A 883 -3.31 27.71 -11.20
CA LYS A 883 -4.18 28.84 -10.84
C LYS A 883 -5.01 28.56 -9.58
N ASN A 884 -5.57 27.36 -9.43
CA ASN A 884 -6.44 27.02 -8.30
C ASN A 884 -5.67 26.64 -7.02
N PHE A 885 -4.44 26.13 -7.15
CA PHE A 885 -3.65 25.56 -6.06
C PHE A 885 -2.34 26.32 -5.75
N PHE A 886 -2.15 27.55 -6.22
CA PHE A 886 -1.12 28.46 -5.71
C PHE A 886 -1.60 29.90 -5.58
N ILE A 887 -1.36 30.50 -4.41
CA ILE A 887 -1.54 31.94 -4.16
C ILE A 887 -0.39 32.70 -4.85
N HIS A 888 -0.72 33.81 -5.51
CA HIS A 888 0.24 34.71 -6.15
C HIS A 888 0.06 36.11 -5.55
N ARG A 889 1.16 36.72 -5.07
CA ARG A 889 1.14 38.09 -4.54
C ARG A 889 1.18 39.10 -5.69
N THR A 890 0.93 40.37 -5.39
CA THR A 890 1.08 41.45 -6.38
C THR A 890 2.42 42.17 -6.21
N LYS A 891 3.02 42.68 -7.29
CA LYS A 891 4.28 43.44 -7.18
C LYS A 891 4.09 44.67 -6.31
N CYS A 892 4.90 44.83 -5.27
CA CYS A 892 4.98 46.10 -4.56
C CYS A 892 5.42 47.20 -5.54
N GLN A 893 4.59 48.23 -5.72
CA GLN A 893 4.88 49.38 -6.59
C GLN A 893 6.24 50.07 -6.28
N TYR A 894 6.68 50.00 -5.02
CA TYR A 894 7.94 50.57 -4.54
C TYR A 894 9.15 49.62 -4.66
N GLY A 895 8.94 48.34 -4.94
CA GLY A 895 10.00 47.32 -5.06
C GLY A 895 10.94 47.30 -3.85
N GLY A 896 12.25 47.28 -4.13
CA GLY A 896 13.31 47.29 -3.12
C GLY A 896 13.30 48.52 -2.18
N GLN A 897 12.60 49.60 -2.55
CA GLN A 897 12.50 50.83 -1.76
C GLN A 897 11.24 50.89 -0.86
N CYS A 898 10.53 49.77 -0.70
CA CYS A 898 9.30 49.73 0.09
C CYS A 898 9.53 50.04 1.58
N LYS A 899 8.90 51.10 2.08
CA LYS A 899 8.92 51.46 3.52
C LYS A 899 8.10 50.50 4.38
N GLN A 900 7.16 49.78 3.79
CA GLN A 900 6.28 48.80 4.44
C GLN A 900 6.84 47.36 4.37
N ILE A 901 8.12 47.18 4.02
CA ILE A 901 8.79 45.86 4.02
C ILE A 901 8.99 45.25 5.43
N LYS A 902 8.49 45.92 6.48
CA LYS A 902 8.40 45.43 7.86
C LYS A 902 6.96 45.36 8.38
N ASP A 903 5.97 45.68 7.54
CA ASP A 903 4.55 45.58 7.86
C ASP A 903 4.06 44.21 7.36
N GLU A 904 3.61 43.35 8.27
CA GLU A 904 3.19 42.00 7.92
C GLU A 904 2.01 41.97 6.95
N LYS A 905 1.05 42.90 7.05
CA LYS A 905 -0.11 42.92 6.16
C LYS A 905 0.31 43.29 4.75
N HIS A 906 1.25 44.23 4.64
CA HIS A 906 1.86 44.60 3.36
C HIS A 906 2.65 43.44 2.75
N LEU A 907 3.47 42.72 3.54
CA LEU A 907 4.22 41.55 3.06
C LEU A 907 3.30 40.42 2.58
N ARG A 908 2.18 40.15 3.27
CA ARG A 908 1.20 39.13 2.89
C ARG A 908 0.56 39.38 1.52
N GLN A 909 0.32 40.64 1.18
CA GLN A 909 -0.33 41.05 -0.08
C GLN A 909 0.68 41.29 -1.22
N TYR A 910 1.85 41.83 -0.91
CA TYR A 910 2.80 42.34 -1.91
C TYR A 910 4.16 41.64 -1.88
N ASP A 911 4.57 41.17 -3.05
CA ASP A 911 5.90 40.61 -3.26
C ASP A 911 6.94 41.71 -3.49
N HIS A 912 8.17 41.40 -3.07
CA HIS A 912 9.32 42.30 -3.09
C HIS A 912 10.51 41.60 -3.77
N PRO A 913 11.46 42.35 -4.35
CA PRO A 913 12.67 41.75 -4.91
C PRO A 913 13.54 41.08 -3.85
N GLU A 914 14.48 40.25 -4.27
CA GLU A 914 15.43 39.63 -3.34
C GLU A 914 16.32 40.67 -2.65
N TYR A 915 16.85 40.31 -1.47
CA TYR A 915 17.87 41.12 -0.83
C TYR A 915 19.15 41.15 -1.67
N CYS A 916 19.78 42.31 -1.74
CA CYS A 916 21.00 42.51 -2.51
C CYS A 916 22.09 41.50 -2.12
N PRO A 917 22.68 40.74 -3.06
CA PRO A 917 23.68 39.71 -2.75
C PRO A 917 24.99 40.27 -2.16
N GLN A 918 25.23 41.58 -2.26
CA GLN A 918 26.34 42.27 -1.58
C GLN A 918 26.02 42.64 -0.12
N ALA A 919 24.79 42.43 0.34
CA ALA A 919 24.30 42.68 1.70
C ALA A 919 24.77 44.03 2.30
N SER A 920 25.48 44.00 3.42
CA SER A 920 26.01 45.18 4.12
C SER A 920 27.18 45.87 3.41
N GLY A 921 27.91 45.15 2.56
CA GLY A 921 28.99 45.66 1.72
C GLY A 921 28.53 46.34 0.42
N CYS A 922 27.22 46.37 0.14
CA CYS A 922 26.68 47.01 -1.06
C CYS A 922 26.99 48.51 -1.10
N THR A 923 27.61 48.99 -2.17
CA THR A 923 27.86 50.43 -2.40
C THR A 923 27.00 51.03 -3.52
N ASP A 924 26.30 50.22 -4.32
CA ASP A 924 25.42 50.70 -5.40
C ASP A 924 24.20 51.44 -4.82
N MET A 925 24.09 52.73 -5.15
CA MET A 925 23.00 53.63 -4.76
C MET A 925 22.19 54.12 -5.98
N SER A 926 22.31 53.46 -7.13
CA SER A 926 21.55 53.79 -8.33
C SER A 926 20.06 53.49 -8.13
N LYS A 927 19.19 54.37 -8.66
CA LYS A 927 17.71 54.21 -8.54
C LYS A 927 17.22 52.86 -9.09
N THR A 928 17.89 52.34 -10.12
CA THR A 928 17.63 51.02 -10.70
C THR A 928 18.00 49.89 -9.73
N HIS A 929 19.18 49.93 -9.11
CA HIS A 929 19.60 48.89 -8.17
C HIS A 929 18.73 48.90 -6.90
N LEU A 930 18.48 50.09 -6.33
CA LEU A 930 17.64 50.26 -5.13
C LEU A 930 16.17 49.87 -5.36
N LYS A 931 15.67 49.89 -6.60
CA LYS A 931 14.32 49.39 -6.92
C LYS A 931 14.31 47.87 -7.15
N ASN A 932 15.40 47.31 -7.69
CA ASN A 932 15.50 45.90 -8.09
C ASN A 932 16.02 44.96 -6.99
N PHE A 933 16.53 45.48 -5.88
CA PHE A 933 16.98 44.70 -4.72
C PHE A 933 16.57 45.37 -3.41
N CYS A 934 16.26 44.58 -2.39
CA CYS A 934 16.09 45.06 -1.02
C CYS A 934 17.44 45.22 -0.32
N HIS A 935 17.57 46.21 0.58
CA HIS A 935 18.81 46.47 1.31
C HIS A 935 18.59 46.54 2.83
N LEU A 936 19.63 46.22 3.58
CA LEU A 936 19.70 46.55 5.00
C LEU A 936 19.64 48.08 5.20
N PRO A 937 19.07 48.58 6.32
CA PRO A 937 19.08 49.99 6.66
C PRO A 937 20.51 50.56 6.66
N LEU A 938 20.66 51.82 6.24
CA LEU A 938 21.95 52.52 6.35
C LEU A 938 22.37 52.64 7.82
N CYS A 939 23.64 52.38 8.11
CA CYS A 939 24.21 52.62 9.43
C CYS A 939 24.10 54.10 9.81
N LYS A 940 23.64 54.40 11.04
CA LYS A 940 23.55 55.77 11.55
C LYS A 940 24.92 56.46 11.66
N ASP A 941 25.98 55.68 11.87
CA ASP A 941 27.36 56.16 11.94
C ASP A 941 27.94 56.45 10.53
N GLY A 942 27.21 56.12 9.47
CA GLY A 942 27.59 56.36 8.07
C GLY A 942 28.41 55.24 7.43
N GLY A 943 29.24 55.62 6.45
CA GLY A 943 30.03 54.70 5.62
C GLY A 943 31.19 54.00 6.34
N PRO A 944 31.96 53.16 5.62
CA PRO A 944 32.96 52.25 6.19
C PRO A 944 34.02 52.94 7.05
N ASN A 945 34.40 54.17 6.65
CA ASN A 945 35.45 54.95 7.30
C ASN A 945 35.00 55.59 8.62
N LYS A 946 33.68 55.68 8.87
CA LYS A 946 33.11 56.33 10.06
C LYS A 946 32.61 55.33 11.10
N CYS A 947 31.81 54.33 10.72
CA CYS A 947 31.32 53.35 11.68
C CYS A 947 32.46 52.62 12.40
N ALA A 948 32.45 52.62 13.73
CA ALA A 948 33.48 51.97 14.54
C ALA A 948 33.24 50.46 14.68
N LEU A 949 31.98 50.03 14.70
CA LEU A 949 31.59 48.62 14.81
C LEU A 949 31.92 47.84 13.53
N PHE A 950 31.67 48.44 12.36
CA PHE A 950 32.08 47.89 11.06
C PHE A 950 33.60 47.70 10.97
N ARG A 951 34.39 48.70 11.41
CA ARG A 951 35.86 48.65 11.45
C ARG A 951 36.42 47.67 12.48
N LYS A 952 35.60 47.19 13.42
CA LYS A 952 35.90 46.08 14.35
C LYS A 952 35.36 44.72 13.86
N SER A 953 34.78 44.67 12.67
CA SER A 953 34.14 43.47 12.08
C SER A 953 33.04 42.86 12.97
N ASP A 954 32.28 43.70 13.68
CA ASP A 954 31.20 43.25 14.55
C ASP A 954 30.11 42.51 13.76
N LEU A 955 29.95 41.21 14.04
CA LEU A 955 29.11 40.31 13.24
C LEU A 955 27.61 40.59 13.36
N GLU A 956 27.14 41.15 14.47
CA GLU A 956 25.71 41.43 14.68
C GLU A 956 25.32 42.76 14.02
N HIS A 957 26.17 43.77 14.17
CA HIS A 957 26.03 45.06 13.51
C HIS A 957 26.15 44.93 11.98
N CYS A 958 27.12 44.15 11.48
CA CYS A 958 27.33 43.94 10.03
C CYS A 958 26.28 43.03 9.37
N ARG A 959 25.42 42.35 10.15
CA ARG A 959 24.19 41.69 9.67
C ARG A 959 22.97 42.62 9.65
N SER A 960 23.01 43.69 10.45
CA SER A 960 21.85 44.56 10.71
C SER A 960 21.84 45.84 9.87
N PHE A 961 23.01 46.32 9.44
CA PHE A 961 23.18 47.61 8.75
C PHE A 961 24.05 47.50 7.50
N ARG A 962 23.81 48.41 6.55
CA ARG A 962 24.60 48.64 5.34
C ARG A 962 25.51 49.86 5.53
N HIS A 963 26.78 49.73 5.15
CA HIS A 963 27.81 50.75 5.40
C HIS A 963 28.29 51.36 4.08
N CYS A 964 27.48 52.23 3.50
CA CYS A 964 27.88 53.04 2.34
C CYS A 964 27.67 54.53 2.61
N ASN A 965 28.43 55.37 1.91
CA ASN A 965 28.25 56.82 2.00
C ASN A 965 26.86 57.24 1.47
N PRO A 966 26.19 58.24 2.09
CA PRO A 966 24.97 58.83 1.54
C PRO A 966 25.25 59.45 0.15
N ILE A 967 24.25 59.44 -0.73
CA ILE A 967 24.35 60.10 -2.04
C ILE A 967 24.56 61.60 -1.83
N CYS A 968 25.50 62.20 -2.56
CA CYS A 968 25.66 63.66 -2.58
C CYS A 968 24.33 64.32 -3.02
N PRO A 969 23.77 65.28 -2.27
CA PRO A 969 22.49 65.91 -2.62
C PRO A 969 22.51 66.66 -3.96
N PHE A 970 23.70 67.02 -4.44
CA PHE A 970 23.91 67.68 -5.74
C PHE A 970 24.24 66.71 -6.88
N GLY A 971 24.50 65.43 -6.57
CA GLY A 971 24.83 64.39 -7.56
C GLY A 971 25.99 64.79 -8.50
N GLY A 972 25.72 64.80 -9.80
CA GLY A 972 26.68 65.20 -10.85
C GLY A 972 27.03 66.69 -10.85
N ASN A 973 26.25 67.50 -10.14
CA ASN A 973 26.36 68.97 -10.12
C ASN A 973 27.03 69.45 -8.82
N CYS A 974 27.78 68.58 -8.13
CA CYS A 974 28.37 68.88 -6.84
C CYS A 974 29.40 70.00 -6.91
N VAL A 975 29.11 71.12 -6.24
CA VAL A 975 30.03 72.26 -6.09
C VAL A 975 31.10 72.04 -5.01
N GLN A 976 30.88 71.08 -4.10
CA GLN A 976 31.81 70.71 -3.02
C GLN A 976 32.75 69.54 -3.39
N TYR A 977 32.86 69.19 -4.67
CA TYR A 977 33.66 68.06 -5.17
C TYR A 977 35.17 68.15 -4.86
N HIS A 978 35.71 69.35 -4.64
CA HIS A 978 37.09 69.56 -4.16
C HIS A 978 37.23 69.57 -2.62
N VAL A 979 36.13 69.61 -1.86
CA VAL A 979 36.19 69.55 -0.40
C VAL A 979 36.42 68.09 -0.02
N GLU A 980 37.63 67.76 0.43
CA GLU A 980 38.08 66.39 0.67
C GLU A 980 37.14 65.63 1.64
N ASP A 981 36.71 66.29 2.72
CA ASP A 981 35.72 65.75 3.65
C ASP A 981 34.31 65.59 3.05
N HIS A 982 33.91 66.42 2.08
CA HIS A 982 32.64 66.19 1.38
C HIS A 982 32.77 64.95 0.49
N PHE A 983 33.83 64.87 -0.32
CA PHE A 983 34.02 63.82 -1.31
C PHE A 983 34.24 62.45 -0.66
N LYS A 984 35.05 62.37 0.41
CA LYS A 984 35.27 61.13 1.19
C LYS A 984 34.03 60.60 1.91
N ASN A 985 33.03 61.44 2.17
CA ASN A 985 31.86 61.10 3.01
C ASN A 985 30.53 61.01 2.24
N HIS A 986 30.52 61.30 0.93
CA HIS A 986 29.34 61.13 0.07
C HIS A 986 29.63 60.19 -1.09
N SER A 987 28.58 59.75 -1.79
CA SER A 987 28.66 59.04 -3.06
C SER A 987 28.30 59.96 -4.22
N HIS A 988 29.15 60.01 -5.25
CA HIS A 988 28.99 60.81 -6.46
C HIS A 988 28.82 59.90 -7.69
N PRO A 989 28.16 60.36 -8.77
CA PRO A 989 28.03 59.56 -10.00
C PRO A 989 29.31 59.55 -10.85
N PHE A 990 30.27 60.44 -10.55
CA PHE A 990 31.53 60.61 -11.25
C PHE A 990 32.73 60.10 -10.44
N LYS A 991 33.81 59.73 -11.13
CA LYS A 991 35.08 59.27 -10.55
C LYS A 991 35.83 60.39 -9.79
N THR A 992 36.95 60.05 -9.16
CA THR A 992 37.84 61.01 -8.48
C THR A 992 38.11 62.24 -9.37
N PRO A 993 37.77 63.47 -8.93
CA PRO A 993 38.07 64.67 -9.70
C PRO A 993 39.57 64.85 -9.93
N CYS A 994 39.95 65.28 -11.12
CA CYS A 994 41.34 65.67 -11.42
C CYS A 994 41.76 66.83 -10.51
N PRO A 995 42.88 66.75 -9.77
CA PRO A 995 43.36 67.85 -8.91
C PRO A 995 43.70 69.16 -9.64
N ARG A 996 43.61 69.17 -10.99
CA ARG A 996 43.83 70.34 -11.85
C ARG A 996 42.58 70.78 -12.62
N THR A 997 41.43 70.13 -12.44
CA THR A 997 40.15 70.68 -12.92
C THR A 997 39.74 71.86 -12.02
N PRO A 998 38.97 72.88 -12.47
CA PRO A 998 38.46 73.07 -13.83
C PRO A 998 39.54 73.53 -14.84
N PHE A 999 40.47 74.40 -14.41
CA PHE A 999 41.19 75.30 -15.32
C PHE A 999 42.66 74.94 -15.63
N SER A 1000 43.28 74.03 -14.90
CA SER A 1000 44.73 73.78 -14.95
C SER A 1000 45.12 72.42 -15.54
N CYS A 1001 44.15 71.60 -15.95
CA CYS A 1001 44.41 70.29 -16.56
C CYS A 1001 44.73 70.42 -18.06
N GLN A 1002 46.01 70.28 -18.41
CA GLN A 1002 46.48 70.31 -19.79
C GLN A 1002 45.99 69.09 -20.60
N TYR A 1003 45.98 67.89 -20.01
CA TYR A 1003 45.50 66.67 -20.69
C TYR A 1003 44.02 66.79 -21.10
N HIS A 1004 43.16 67.32 -20.23
CA HIS A 1004 41.75 67.52 -20.58
C HIS A 1004 41.55 68.55 -21.70
N VAL A 1005 42.43 69.55 -21.80
CA VAL A 1005 42.42 70.50 -22.92
C VAL A 1005 42.86 69.81 -24.22
N GLU A 1006 43.94 69.02 -24.19
CA GLU A 1006 44.40 68.22 -25.35
C GLU A 1006 43.32 67.23 -25.82
N PHE A 1007 42.62 66.57 -24.89
CA PHE A 1007 41.50 65.66 -25.15
C PHE A 1007 40.30 66.37 -25.81
N LEU A 1008 39.91 67.54 -25.29
CA LEU A 1008 38.80 68.31 -25.86
C LEU A 1008 39.16 68.89 -27.25
N GLN A 1009 40.43 69.28 -27.48
CA GLN A 1009 40.90 69.76 -28.79
C GLN A 1009 40.85 68.66 -29.85
N ALA A 1010 41.35 67.47 -29.52
CA ALA A 1010 41.32 66.33 -30.45
C ALA A 1010 39.89 65.88 -30.81
N LYS A 1011 38.90 66.14 -29.96
CA LYS A 1011 37.48 65.89 -30.27
C LYS A 1011 36.84 66.89 -31.23
N GLU A 1012 37.40 68.08 -31.41
CA GLU A 1012 36.95 69.05 -32.44
C GLU A 1012 37.60 68.79 -33.81
N GLU A 1013 38.68 68.01 -33.87
CA GLU A 1013 39.46 67.77 -35.11
C GLU A 1013 39.58 66.25 -35.37
N PRO A 1014 38.63 65.60 -36.07
CA PRO A 1014 38.53 64.13 -36.20
C PRO A 1014 39.72 63.38 -36.84
N ALA A 1015 40.74 64.10 -37.32
CA ALA A 1015 41.99 63.53 -37.83
C ALA A 1015 43.12 63.50 -36.78
N ALA A 1016 42.92 64.07 -35.58
CA ALA A 1016 43.95 64.21 -34.56
C ALA A 1016 43.99 63.01 -33.58
N THR A 1017 44.96 62.11 -33.78
CA THR A 1017 45.29 61.10 -32.75
C THR A 1017 46.02 61.74 -31.57
N PHE A 1018 45.34 61.83 -30.43
CA PHE A 1018 45.93 62.25 -29.15
C PHE A 1018 46.71 61.11 -28.49
N ARG A 1019 47.59 61.45 -27.54
CA ARG A 1019 48.48 60.50 -26.89
C ARG A 1019 47.71 59.63 -25.90
N LYS A 1020 47.95 58.31 -25.86
CA LYS A 1020 47.23 57.38 -24.98
C LYS A 1020 47.18 57.82 -23.50
N VAL A 1021 48.27 58.38 -22.97
CA VAL A 1021 48.32 58.92 -21.59
C VAL A 1021 47.25 59.99 -21.29
N VAL A 1022 46.77 60.71 -22.31
CA VAL A 1022 45.66 61.67 -22.21
C VAL A 1022 44.31 60.96 -22.17
N GLU A 1023 44.14 59.89 -22.95
CA GLU A 1023 42.97 59.02 -22.91
C GLU A 1023 42.85 58.31 -21.55
N ASP A 1024 43.96 57.74 -21.07
CA ASP A 1024 44.06 57.08 -19.76
C ASP A 1024 43.71 58.08 -18.65
N HIS A 1025 44.33 59.27 -18.62
CA HIS A 1025 44.06 60.33 -17.62
C HIS A 1025 42.60 60.83 -17.64
N CYS A 1026 42.03 61.11 -18.82
CA CYS A 1026 40.64 61.56 -18.92
C CYS A 1026 39.61 60.43 -18.73
N SER A 1027 40.04 59.17 -18.78
CA SER A 1027 39.24 58.01 -18.39
C SER A 1027 39.32 57.71 -16.90
N GLU A 1028 40.45 57.98 -16.25
CA GLU A 1028 40.67 57.79 -14.82
C GLU A 1028 40.02 58.90 -13.98
N PHE A 1029 40.32 60.16 -14.28
CA PHE A 1029 39.90 61.32 -13.48
C PHE A 1029 38.71 62.06 -14.08
N SER A 1030 37.79 62.49 -13.23
CA SER A 1030 36.67 63.34 -13.64
C SER A 1030 37.06 64.80 -13.80
N HIS A 1031 36.45 65.48 -14.76
CA HIS A 1031 36.72 66.87 -15.11
C HIS A 1031 35.42 67.68 -15.19
N VAL A 1032 35.49 68.99 -14.99
CA VAL A 1032 34.32 69.87 -15.19
C VAL A 1032 33.93 69.88 -16.66
N CYS A 1033 32.65 69.62 -16.95
CA CYS A 1033 32.14 69.58 -18.32
C CYS A 1033 32.31 70.95 -19.01
N PRO A 1034 32.83 71.02 -20.26
CA PRO A 1034 33.02 72.29 -20.96
C PRO A 1034 31.74 73.04 -21.26
N PHE A 1035 30.57 72.40 -21.21
CA PHE A 1035 29.26 73.03 -21.40
C PHE A 1035 28.53 73.33 -20.08
N GLY A 1036 29.08 72.95 -18.92
CA GLY A 1036 28.50 73.25 -17.61
C GLY A 1036 27.02 72.84 -17.48
N ARG A 1037 26.13 73.84 -17.40
CA ARG A 1037 24.66 73.66 -17.37
C ARG A 1037 24.05 73.35 -18.74
N GLU A 1038 24.66 73.77 -19.84
CA GLU A 1038 24.16 73.63 -21.22
C GLU A 1038 24.53 72.27 -21.87
N CYS A 1039 25.11 71.35 -21.10
CA CYS A 1039 25.50 70.04 -21.59
C CYS A 1039 24.30 69.17 -22.00
N THR A 1040 24.32 68.66 -23.23
CA THR A 1040 23.32 67.75 -23.79
C THR A 1040 23.74 66.27 -23.83
N ASP A 1041 25.02 65.97 -23.56
CA ASP A 1041 25.50 64.58 -23.46
C ASP A 1041 24.95 63.92 -22.19
N THR A 1042 24.15 62.87 -22.38
CA THR A 1042 23.49 62.07 -21.34
C THR A 1042 24.03 60.65 -21.25
N THR A 1043 25.15 60.34 -21.92
CA THR A 1043 25.74 59.00 -21.94
C THR A 1043 26.26 58.60 -20.56
N LYS A 1044 26.15 57.31 -20.23
CA LYS A 1044 26.67 56.75 -18.95
C LYS A 1044 28.17 56.99 -18.78
N HIS A 1045 28.93 56.97 -19.88
CA HIS A 1045 30.36 57.24 -19.85
C HIS A 1045 30.62 58.70 -19.46
N HIS A 1046 30.02 59.67 -20.16
CA HIS A 1046 30.13 61.11 -19.84
C HIS A 1046 29.71 61.40 -18.40
N ALA A 1047 28.58 60.87 -17.95
CA ALA A 1047 28.11 61.03 -16.56
C ALA A 1047 29.08 60.49 -15.49
N SER A 1048 29.97 59.55 -15.86
CA SER A 1048 31.00 58.99 -14.97
C SER A 1048 32.33 59.75 -14.96
N VAL A 1049 32.61 60.57 -15.98
CA VAL A 1049 33.86 61.34 -16.12
C VAL A 1049 33.66 62.86 -16.09
N SER A 1050 32.42 63.36 -16.04
CA SER A 1050 32.10 64.78 -16.18
C SER A 1050 31.31 65.35 -14.99
N ILE A 1051 31.79 66.48 -14.47
CA ILE A 1051 31.20 67.23 -13.34
C ILE A 1051 30.47 68.46 -13.90
N HIS A 1052 29.18 68.58 -13.63
CA HIS A 1052 28.29 69.56 -14.26
C HIS A 1052 28.06 70.77 -13.34
N ILE A 1053 29.09 71.59 -13.19
CA ILE A 1053 29.00 72.84 -12.43
C ILE A 1053 28.15 73.84 -13.22
N ALA A 1054 27.03 74.27 -12.64
CA ALA A 1054 26.23 75.34 -13.19
C ALA A 1054 26.78 76.71 -12.76
N ARG A 1055 27.39 77.46 -13.68
CA ARG A 1055 27.69 78.88 -13.46
C ARG A 1055 26.44 79.75 -13.59
N ILE A 1056 26.62 81.04 -13.34
CA ILE A 1056 25.59 82.06 -13.55
C ILE A 1056 25.55 82.37 -15.05
N VAL A 1057 24.37 82.33 -15.67
CA VAL A 1057 24.23 82.77 -17.08
C VAL A 1057 24.37 84.28 -17.14
N CYS A 1058 25.14 84.81 -18.08
CA CYS A 1058 25.31 86.27 -18.21
C CYS A 1058 23.96 86.95 -18.53
N PRO A 1059 23.54 87.99 -17.77
CA PRO A 1059 22.29 88.72 -18.04
C PRO A 1059 22.19 89.38 -19.43
N GLN A 1060 23.32 89.56 -20.12
CA GLN A 1060 23.40 90.16 -21.46
C GLN A 1060 23.50 89.12 -22.59
N LEU A 1061 23.61 87.83 -22.28
CA LEU A 1061 23.71 86.72 -23.24
C LEU A 1061 24.73 87.02 -24.37
N ASP A 1062 24.31 86.98 -25.63
CA ASP A 1062 25.16 87.23 -26.81
C ASP A 1062 25.54 88.71 -27.02
N GLN A 1063 24.86 89.64 -26.35
CA GLN A 1063 25.07 91.09 -26.48
C GLN A 1063 26.07 91.64 -25.44
N CYS A 1064 26.77 90.78 -24.72
CA CYS A 1064 27.66 91.20 -23.64
C CYS A 1064 28.95 91.86 -24.14
N SER A 1065 29.22 93.08 -23.67
CA SER A 1065 30.46 93.81 -23.97
C SER A 1065 31.70 93.21 -23.30
N MET A 1066 31.53 92.42 -22.23
CA MET A 1066 32.63 91.81 -21.47
C MET A 1066 33.06 90.42 -22.01
N ILE A 1067 32.69 90.10 -23.26
CA ILE A 1067 33.08 88.85 -23.95
C ILE A 1067 34.60 88.74 -24.27
N THR A 1068 35.36 89.79 -23.97
CA THR A 1068 36.84 89.82 -24.02
C THR A 1068 37.49 89.85 -22.65
N ASP A 1069 36.70 89.90 -21.56
CA ASP A 1069 37.22 89.83 -20.20
C ASP A 1069 37.33 88.37 -19.72
N GLU A 1070 38.49 88.04 -19.18
CA GLU A 1070 38.87 86.67 -18.83
C GLU A 1070 38.28 86.24 -17.47
N GLU A 1071 38.03 87.18 -16.57
CA GLU A 1071 37.48 86.91 -15.23
C GLU A 1071 35.94 86.84 -15.29
N HIS A 1072 35.32 87.65 -16.14
CA HIS A 1072 33.92 87.53 -16.55
C HIS A 1072 33.63 86.17 -17.19
N LEU A 1073 34.38 85.76 -18.23
CA LEU A 1073 34.20 84.46 -18.90
C LEU A 1073 34.56 83.22 -18.05
N ASN A 1074 35.23 83.41 -16.90
CA ASN A 1074 35.44 82.34 -15.92
C ASN A 1074 34.32 82.28 -14.87
N SER A 1075 33.53 83.35 -14.72
CA SER A 1075 32.45 83.49 -13.74
C SER A 1075 31.05 83.26 -14.34
N PHE A 1076 30.84 83.64 -15.59
CA PHE A 1076 29.56 83.58 -16.29
C PHE A 1076 29.59 82.66 -17.52
N SER A 1077 28.50 81.94 -17.77
CA SER A 1077 28.26 81.20 -19.02
C SER A 1077 27.64 82.10 -20.09
N HIS A 1078 27.93 81.80 -21.36
CA HIS A 1078 27.35 82.44 -22.54
C HIS A 1078 26.97 81.38 -23.59
N PRO A 1079 25.86 81.56 -24.34
CA PRO A 1079 25.52 80.69 -25.45
C PRO A 1079 26.67 80.54 -26.46
N GLY A 1080 26.97 79.28 -26.83
CA GLY A 1080 28.04 78.97 -27.77
C GLY A 1080 29.46 79.33 -27.28
N VAL A 1081 29.67 79.38 -25.96
CA VAL A 1081 30.99 79.56 -25.34
C VAL A 1081 31.20 78.44 -24.32
N HIS A 1082 32.30 77.72 -24.41
CA HIS A 1082 32.61 76.70 -23.41
C HIS A 1082 32.92 77.37 -22.06
N ASP A 1083 32.33 76.90 -20.96
CA ASP A 1083 32.76 77.25 -19.61
C ASP A 1083 34.25 76.88 -19.41
N ILE A 1084 34.70 75.79 -20.03
CA ILE A 1084 36.09 75.28 -19.98
C ILE A 1084 36.76 75.47 -21.36
N ARG A 1085 36.97 76.74 -21.76
CA ARG A 1085 37.69 77.15 -23.00
C ARG A 1085 39.10 76.54 -23.09
N TYR A 1086 39.65 76.40 -24.29
CA TYR A 1086 40.97 75.80 -24.53
C TYR A 1086 42.14 76.65 -23.99
N LEU A 1087 43.26 76.07 -23.57
CA LEU A 1087 44.45 76.86 -23.23
C LEU A 1087 45.04 77.51 -24.49
N CYS A 1088 45.26 78.82 -24.47
CA CYS A 1088 45.95 79.52 -25.53
C CYS A 1088 47.44 79.11 -25.59
N LYS A 1089 47.99 78.98 -26.81
CA LYS A 1089 49.41 78.66 -27.05
C LYS A 1089 50.38 79.74 -26.52
N TYR A 1090 49.88 80.94 -26.25
CA TYR A 1090 50.64 82.08 -25.75
C TYR A 1090 50.10 82.53 -24.38
N PRO A 1091 50.96 82.74 -23.36
CA PRO A 1091 50.56 83.28 -22.06
C PRO A 1091 49.84 84.64 -22.17
N ARG A 1092 49.08 85.04 -21.12
CA ARG A 1092 48.20 86.24 -21.10
C ARG A 1092 48.81 87.53 -21.69
N PHE A 1093 50.13 87.73 -21.63
CA PHE A 1093 50.83 88.91 -22.17
C PHE A 1093 51.41 88.77 -23.59
N LYS A 1094 51.42 87.57 -24.19
CA LYS A 1094 52.06 87.29 -25.50
C LYS A 1094 51.08 86.96 -26.64
N CYS A 1095 49.81 86.69 -26.32
CA CYS A 1095 48.77 86.50 -27.33
C CYS A 1095 48.39 87.83 -28.00
N ARG A 1096 48.41 87.89 -29.34
CA ARG A 1096 48.01 89.08 -30.13
C ARG A 1096 46.50 89.17 -30.34
N ASP A 1097 45.81 88.04 -30.31
CA ASP A 1097 44.39 87.90 -30.65
C ASP A 1097 43.44 88.18 -29.48
N ARG A 1098 43.91 88.83 -28.41
CA ARG A 1098 43.11 89.10 -27.19
C ARG A 1098 41.93 90.06 -27.40
N SER A 1099 41.94 90.86 -28.46
CA SER A 1099 40.81 91.70 -28.88
C SER A 1099 39.86 91.01 -29.85
N ASN A 1100 40.13 89.76 -30.25
CA ASN A 1100 39.30 89.00 -31.19
C ASN A 1100 38.28 88.15 -30.42
N ASN A 1101 37.00 88.53 -30.51
CA ASN A 1101 35.91 87.83 -29.83
C ASN A 1101 35.84 86.33 -30.17
N LYS A 1102 36.19 85.91 -31.40
CA LYS A 1102 36.22 84.47 -31.77
C LYS A 1102 37.35 83.73 -31.05
N HIS A 1103 38.48 84.38 -30.85
CA HIS A 1103 39.60 83.83 -30.09
C HIS A 1103 39.26 83.73 -28.61
N MET A 1104 38.75 84.80 -27.99
CA MET A 1104 38.40 84.83 -26.57
C MET A 1104 37.26 83.87 -26.20
N LYS A 1105 36.29 83.64 -27.11
CA LYS A 1105 35.26 82.60 -26.95
C LYS A 1105 35.83 81.17 -26.99
N ARG A 1106 36.88 80.88 -27.78
CA ARG A 1106 37.46 79.52 -27.94
C ARG A 1106 38.61 79.24 -26.98
N TYR A 1107 39.42 80.24 -26.60
CA TYR A 1107 40.63 80.08 -25.78
C TYR A 1107 40.64 80.93 -24.51
N ARG A 1108 40.99 80.31 -23.38
CA ARG A 1108 41.35 80.95 -22.09
C ARG A 1108 42.84 81.28 -22.02
N HIS A 1109 43.17 82.26 -21.18
CA HIS A 1109 44.54 82.72 -20.97
C HIS A 1109 44.92 82.65 -19.49
N THR A 1110 45.92 81.82 -19.20
CA THR A 1110 46.70 81.86 -17.95
C THR A 1110 47.76 82.96 -18.03
#